data_AF-I5B5A0-F1
#
_entry.id   AF-I5B5A0-F1
#
_cell.length_a   1.000
_cell.length_b   1.000
_cell.length_c   1.000
_cell.angle_alpha   90.00
_cell.angle_beta   90.00
_cell.angle_gamma   90.00
#
_symmetry.space_group_name_H-M   'P 1'
#
loop_
_entity.id
_entity.type
_entity.pdbx_description
1 polymer ?
#
loop_
_entity_poly.entity_id
_entity_poly.type
_entity_poly.pdbx_seq_one_letter_code
_entity_poly.pdbx_strand_id
1 'polypeptide(L)'
;MALRINTNVAALNAHKNLVKNDNNLSSALEKLSSGLRINKAADDASGMSIADSLKSQSLGLGQAIRNGNDAISIVQTADAALEESINIVNTIKTKSIQAAQDGQTTDSRKAIQADITKLREELDNIAKTTSFNNQKLLSGNFTDKKFQIGAYAGETVDISIQSTEANKIGHITTSDLTFAGEGTTQLNVYSNLQDKTYSLNSIELAYDNSAEHGVGAVADAINKLSDVLGISATASVSSSTDDNITAGTTDSSFSINGVTIGALDVKENDSDGALVSAINNKTSEHGVTASVDQDGVLTLNSTDNRAIKVTMGAATQAVMGGTEELSTLGTIEVRQEGTSQIAITDASAQAGIAVSTEDGFMKVGAMASTTQEMVLTSGSSLTASVLASGAVLQGTFTTTAQVTGLLNDENVIGAGSVLDSGSIIGAGTTLQGNFEIAQNTATVIKSSLGAGTELKGGADTLLKTGTVFKGDVSESLSGATSGNVVVSGGNTYIKGNTAIKTTGLILTGEATLAAGSILESGSILTAGSTTGHNYTIQQDVTLTADMALKGSGSTLDIGSVLKSGTTFATDALEGSGAIFGGSVNLKAGSSIGANSILANGSSLGLATTTGEDEKVAVDKDMLLTKGSIIAKDSTITAGTVLTNDILASDGTTYAKGTTLEYDIITGTAATNKLTEDMVINGGSILKSGTTLAVNDVASDSTVDSFMSDASAYRLSDVDVTTQEGAQIGIAVADAALKSLDKVRSDLGSVQNQLTSTIANISTTKVNVEAAESSIRDVDFAEESANFTKMQILSQAGTFAMSQANASSQNVLSLLQ
;
A
#
# COMPACT_ATOMS: atom_id res chain seq x y z
N MET A 1 -52.68 -53.70 85.46
CA MET A 1 -51.22 -53.91 85.30
C MET A 1 -50.87 -55.25 85.94
N ALA A 2 -50.40 -56.23 85.16
CA ALA A 2 -49.97 -57.51 85.72
C ALA A 2 -48.56 -57.36 86.32
N LEU A 3 -48.44 -57.49 87.65
CA LEU A 3 -47.17 -57.46 88.38
C LEU A 3 -46.38 -58.74 88.09
N ARG A 4 -45.40 -58.67 87.19
CA ARG A 4 -44.41 -59.74 86.95
C ARG A 4 -43.15 -59.43 87.76
N ILE A 5 -42.74 -60.33 88.64
CA ILE A 5 -41.69 -60.09 89.66
C ILE A 5 -40.28 -60.39 89.13
N ASN A 6 -40.13 -61.34 88.19
CA ASN A 6 -38.81 -61.76 87.69
C ASN A 6 -38.18 -60.80 86.65
N THR A 7 -38.98 -59.91 86.07
CA THR A 7 -38.52 -58.89 85.12
C THR A 7 -39.07 -57.54 85.54
N ASN A 8 -38.22 -56.70 86.15
CA ASN A 8 -38.61 -55.35 86.56
C ASN A 8 -38.62 -54.41 85.34
N VAL A 9 -39.78 -54.39 84.65
CA VAL A 9 -39.99 -53.57 83.46
C VAL A 9 -39.87 -52.07 83.78
N ALA A 10 -40.19 -51.64 85.01
CA ALA A 10 -40.06 -50.23 85.42
C ALA A 10 -38.60 -49.80 85.53
N ALA A 11 -37.74 -50.62 86.13
CA ALA A 11 -36.30 -50.36 86.19
C ALA A 11 -35.61 -50.47 84.83
N LEU A 12 -36.00 -51.43 83.98
CA LEU A 12 -35.48 -51.54 82.60
C LEU A 12 -35.88 -50.34 81.75
N ASN A 13 -37.11 -49.84 81.88
CA ASN A 13 -37.54 -48.61 81.22
C ASN A 13 -36.80 -47.37 81.75
N ALA A 14 -36.59 -47.27 83.07
CA ALA A 14 -35.80 -46.19 83.67
C ALA A 14 -34.35 -46.21 83.18
N HIS A 15 -33.71 -47.39 83.14
CA HIS A 15 -32.36 -47.57 82.62
C HIS A 15 -32.26 -47.25 81.11
N LYS A 16 -33.22 -47.70 80.30
CA LYS A 16 -33.29 -47.35 78.86
C LYS A 16 -33.38 -45.83 78.65
N ASN A 17 -34.20 -45.15 79.46
CA ASN A 17 -34.32 -43.68 79.39
C ASN A 17 -33.07 -42.96 79.92
N LEU A 18 -32.42 -43.51 80.96
CA LEU A 18 -31.16 -43.00 81.48
C LEU A 18 -30.03 -43.08 80.44
N VAL A 19 -29.82 -44.24 79.81
CA VAL A 19 -28.82 -44.41 78.73
C VAL A 19 -29.12 -43.45 77.58
N LYS A 20 -30.40 -43.23 77.24
CA LYS A 20 -30.79 -42.26 76.22
C LYS A 20 -30.42 -40.83 76.64
N ASN A 21 -30.63 -40.46 77.90
CA ASN A 21 -30.28 -39.14 78.42
C ASN A 21 -28.76 -38.94 78.52
N ASP A 22 -28.00 -39.97 78.91
CA ASP A 22 -26.54 -39.90 78.98
C ASP A 22 -25.90 -39.74 77.59
N ASN A 23 -26.43 -40.43 76.57
CA ASN A 23 -26.00 -40.24 75.19
C ASN A 23 -26.31 -38.82 74.69
N ASN A 24 -27.49 -38.27 75.01
CA ASN A 24 -27.86 -36.90 74.66
C ASN A 24 -27.03 -35.86 75.42
N LEU A 25 -26.71 -36.10 76.70
CA LEU A 25 -25.84 -35.26 77.50
C LEU A 25 -24.41 -35.22 76.94
N SER A 26 -23.87 -36.38 76.56
CA SER A 26 -22.56 -36.49 75.92
C SER A 26 -22.53 -35.78 74.57
N SER A 27 -23.60 -35.86 73.78
CA SER A 27 -23.71 -35.16 72.50
C SER A 27 -23.81 -33.64 72.68
N ALA A 28 -24.59 -33.16 73.65
CA ALA A 28 -24.66 -31.73 73.97
C ALA A 28 -23.30 -31.19 74.44
N LEU A 29 -22.57 -31.95 75.25
CA LEU A 29 -21.21 -31.60 75.68
C LEU A 29 -20.22 -31.57 74.51
N GLU A 30 -20.31 -32.52 73.58
CA GLU A 30 -19.51 -32.57 72.35
C GLU A 30 -19.74 -31.32 71.48
N LYS A 31 -21.00 -30.90 71.31
CA LYS A 31 -21.38 -29.68 70.58
C LYS A 31 -20.94 -28.40 71.28
N LEU A 32 -21.12 -28.30 72.60
CA LEU A 32 -20.66 -27.16 73.40
C LEU A 32 -19.14 -27.02 73.40
N SER A 33 -18.41 -28.14 73.46
CA SER A 33 -16.95 -28.14 73.48
C SER A 33 -16.32 -27.82 72.13
N SER A 34 -16.96 -28.22 71.03
CA SER A 34 -16.49 -27.95 69.66
C SER A 34 -16.97 -26.60 69.13
N GLY A 35 -18.05 -26.06 69.68
CA GLY A 35 -18.75 -24.90 69.12
C GLY A 35 -19.56 -25.21 67.86
N LEU A 36 -19.63 -26.49 67.46
CA LEU A 36 -20.27 -26.93 66.23
C LEU A 36 -21.50 -27.79 66.55
N ARG A 37 -22.62 -27.48 65.92
CA ARG A 37 -23.87 -28.25 65.93
C ARG A 37 -23.73 -29.59 65.22
N ILE A 38 -22.92 -29.64 64.15
CA ILE A 38 -22.67 -30.83 63.32
C ILE A 38 -21.19 -31.20 63.46
N ASN A 39 -20.91 -32.25 64.24
CA ASN A 39 -19.53 -32.73 64.47
C ASN A 39 -19.20 -34.00 63.68
N LYS A 40 -20.19 -34.88 63.52
CA LYS A 40 -20.05 -36.14 62.78
C LYS A 40 -21.13 -36.24 61.72
N ALA A 41 -20.85 -37.00 60.66
CA ALA A 41 -21.82 -37.24 59.58
C ALA A 41 -23.15 -37.88 60.05
N ALA A 42 -23.15 -38.51 61.24
CA ALA A 42 -24.35 -39.07 61.86
C ALA A 42 -25.30 -38.01 62.44
N ASP A 43 -24.84 -36.78 62.69
CA ASP A 43 -25.67 -35.70 63.26
C ASP A 43 -26.59 -35.09 62.18
N ASP A 44 -26.04 -34.81 60.99
CA ASP A 44 -26.78 -34.39 59.79
C ASP A 44 -25.89 -34.59 58.54
N ALA A 45 -26.13 -35.66 57.78
CA ALA A 45 -25.32 -35.99 56.61
C ALA A 45 -25.44 -34.95 55.48
N SER A 46 -26.64 -34.40 55.28
CA SER A 46 -26.89 -33.34 54.30
C SER A 46 -26.25 -32.02 54.71
N GLY A 47 -26.42 -31.62 55.98
CA GLY A 47 -25.82 -30.41 56.54
C GLY A 47 -24.31 -30.45 56.50
N MET A 48 -23.70 -31.60 56.82
CA MET A 48 -22.24 -31.79 56.71
C MET A 48 -21.76 -31.64 55.26
N SER A 49 -22.44 -32.25 54.29
CA SER A 49 -22.03 -32.19 52.87
C SER A 49 -22.09 -30.77 52.30
N ILE A 50 -23.12 -30.00 52.66
CA ILE A 50 -23.27 -28.60 52.25
C ILE A 50 -22.21 -27.74 52.97
N ALA A 51 -22.03 -27.90 54.29
CA ALA A 51 -21.03 -27.17 55.05
C ALA A 51 -19.61 -27.42 54.53
N ASP A 52 -19.27 -28.67 54.19
CA ASP A 52 -17.95 -29.00 53.62
C ASP A 52 -17.77 -28.40 52.21
N SER A 53 -18.83 -28.34 51.40
CA SER A 53 -18.79 -27.64 50.10
C SER A 53 -18.58 -26.13 50.26
N LEU A 54 -19.32 -25.48 51.17
CA LEU A 54 -19.18 -24.04 51.46
C LEU A 54 -17.81 -23.74 52.07
N LYS A 55 -17.30 -24.61 52.94
CA LYS A 55 -15.94 -24.52 53.48
C LYS A 55 -14.88 -24.63 52.39
N SER A 56 -15.02 -25.60 51.48
CA SER A 56 -14.12 -25.74 50.32
C SER A 56 -14.15 -24.49 49.44
N GLN A 57 -15.34 -23.94 49.18
CA GLN A 57 -15.50 -22.70 48.43
C GLN A 57 -14.85 -21.51 49.16
N SER A 58 -15.08 -21.34 50.46
CA SER A 58 -14.47 -20.28 51.27
C SER A 58 -12.93 -20.34 51.28
N LEU A 59 -12.36 -21.56 51.39
CA LEU A 59 -10.92 -21.76 51.28
C LEU A 59 -10.39 -21.41 49.87
N GLY A 60 -11.13 -21.79 48.83
CA GLY A 60 -10.84 -21.43 47.44
C GLY A 60 -10.84 -19.93 47.22
N LEU A 61 -11.90 -19.23 47.66
CA LEU A 61 -12.01 -17.77 47.61
C LEU A 61 -10.90 -17.10 48.43
N GLY A 62 -10.53 -17.67 49.58
CA GLY A 62 -9.41 -17.19 50.39
C GLY A 62 -8.06 -17.27 49.68
N GLN A 63 -7.80 -18.33 48.91
CA GLN A 63 -6.61 -18.42 48.05
C GLN A 63 -6.70 -17.48 46.85
N ALA A 64 -7.88 -17.35 46.24
CA ALA A 64 -8.12 -16.41 45.15
C ALA A 64 -7.84 -14.95 45.54
N ILE A 65 -8.22 -14.53 46.74
CA ILE A 65 -7.89 -13.19 47.27
C ILE A 65 -6.37 -13.00 47.38
N ARG A 66 -5.63 -14.02 47.85
CA ARG A 66 -4.16 -13.97 47.91
C ARG A 66 -3.54 -13.86 46.51
N ASN A 67 -3.98 -14.71 45.59
CA ASN A 67 -3.54 -14.66 44.19
C ASN A 67 -3.83 -13.29 43.54
N GLY A 68 -4.99 -12.70 43.84
CA GLY A 68 -5.35 -11.36 43.38
C GLY A 68 -4.45 -10.26 43.95
N ASN A 69 -4.10 -10.33 45.24
CA ASN A 69 -3.15 -9.41 45.85
C ASN A 69 -1.73 -9.57 45.28
N ASP A 70 -1.31 -10.79 44.96
CA ASP A 70 -0.05 -11.05 44.26
C ASP A 70 -0.06 -10.44 42.86
N ALA A 71 -1.17 -10.59 42.13
CA ALA A 71 -1.37 -9.97 40.82
C ALA A 71 -1.30 -8.43 40.89
N ILE A 72 -1.94 -7.81 41.90
CA ILE A 72 -1.84 -6.36 42.15
C ILE A 72 -0.38 -5.97 42.41
N SER A 73 0.35 -6.74 43.22
CA SER A 73 1.76 -6.46 43.53
C SER A 73 2.65 -6.53 42.29
N ILE A 74 2.38 -7.47 41.37
CA ILE A 74 3.07 -7.58 40.09
C ILE A 74 2.80 -6.35 39.21
N VAL A 75 1.52 -5.98 39.06
CA VAL A 75 1.11 -4.81 38.26
C VAL A 75 1.70 -3.51 38.82
N GLN A 76 1.69 -3.32 40.14
CA GLN A 76 2.28 -2.15 40.79
C GLN A 76 3.81 -2.10 40.61
N THR A 77 4.49 -3.24 40.68
CA THR A 77 5.94 -3.31 40.42
C THR A 77 6.25 -2.93 38.98
N ALA A 78 5.43 -3.39 38.02
CA ALA A 78 5.58 -3.02 36.61
C ALA A 78 5.26 -1.53 36.36
N ASP A 79 4.20 -1.00 36.94
CA ASP A 79 3.81 0.42 36.81
C ASP A 79 4.89 1.37 37.38
N ALA A 80 5.47 1.05 38.54
CA ALA A 80 6.57 1.84 39.11
C ALA A 80 7.82 1.85 38.23
N ALA A 81 8.17 0.71 37.62
CA ALA A 81 9.30 0.63 36.68
C ALA A 81 8.99 1.33 35.34
N LEU A 82 7.74 1.31 34.90
CA LEU A 82 7.27 2.05 33.73
C LEU A 82 7.33 3.56 33.94
N GLU A 83 7.00 4.06 35.13
CA GLU A 83 7.12 5.48 35.47
C GLU A 83 8.56 5.97 35.29
N GLU A 84 9.55 5.20 35.73
CA GLU A 84 10.96 5.54 35.50
C GLU A 84 11.32 5.48 34.00
N SER A 85 10.81 4.49 33.28
CA SER A 85 11.00 4.39 31.82
C SER A 85 10.44 5.63 31.10
N ILE A 86 9.25 6.11 31.50
CA ILE A 86 8.64 7.34 30.97
C ILE A 86 9.50 8.58 31.30
N ASN A 87 10.03 8.69 32.52
CA ASN A 87 10.92 9.79 32.90
C ASN A 87 12.21 9.81 32.06
N ILE A 88 12.78 8.63 31.79
CA ILE A 88 13.95 8.49 30.93
C ILE A 88 13.62 8.93 29.49
N VAL A 89 12.50 8.47 28.91
CA VAL A 89 12.11 8.88 27.55
C VAL A 89 11.81 10.38 27.47
N ASN A 90 11.18 10.98 28.48
CA ASN A 90 11.01 12.43 28.57
C ASN A 90 12.35 13.18 28.60
N THR A 91 13.35 12.62 29.27
CA THR A 91 14.71 13.18 29.29
C THR A 91 15.39 13.04 27.93
N ILE A 92 15.24 11.89 27.25
CA ILE A 92 15.71 11.69 25.87
C ILE A 92 15.07 12.74 24.95
N LYS A 93 13.74 12.91 25.00
CA LYS A 93 13.02 13.94 24.25
C LYS A 93 13.59 15.34 24.49
N THR A 94 13.81 15.71 25.76
CA THR A 94 14.37 17.02 26.12
C THR A 94 15.77 17.23 25.56
N LYS A 95 16.62 16.18 25.58
CA LYS A 95 17.95 16.20 24.97
C LYS A 95 17.89 16.26 23.45
N SER A 96 16.96 15.57 22.81
CA SER A 96 16.72 15.69 21.37
C SER A 96 16.27 17.09 20.98
N ILE A 97 15.39 17.74 21.76
CA ILE A 97 15.02 19.16 21.59
C ILE A 97 16.25 20.06 21.73
N GLN A 98 17.11 19.80 22.72
CA GLN A 98 18.35 20.57 22.91
C GLN A 98 19.29 20.42 21.71
N ALA A 99 19.44 19.21 21.16
CA ALA A 99 20.30 18.92 20.01
C ALA A 99 19.76 19.49 18.69
N ALA A 100 18.43 19.61 18.56
CA ALA A 100 17.75 20.17 17.39
C ALA A 100 17.93 21.70 17.25
N GLN A 101 18.45 22.37 18.27
CA GLN A 101 18.73 23.80 18.19
C GLN A 101 19.96 24.08 17.31
N ASP A 102 19.86 25.10 16.46
CA ASP A 102 20.91 25.48 15.52
C ASP A 102 22.16 26.10 16.18
N GLY A 103 22.01 26.61 17.41
CA GLY A 103 23.14 27.08 18.22
C GLY A 103 24.05 25.97 18.79
N GLN A 104 23.75 24.70 18.52
CA GLN A 104 24.59 23.56 18.90
C GLN A 104 25.64 23.27 17.82
N THR A 105 26.86 22.95 18.24
CA THR A 105 27.91 22.49 17.34
C THR A 105 27.85 20.97 17.18
N THR A 106 28.52 20.44 16.15
CA THR A 106 28.66 18.99 15.96
C THR A 106 29.26 18.28 17.19
N ASP A 107 30.19 18.93 17.89
CA ASP A 107 30.82 18.38 19.10
C ASP A 107 29.86 18.38 20.29
N SER A 108 29.04 19.42 20.48
CA SER A 108 28.04 19.43 21.55
C SER A 108 26.91 18.44 21.27
N ARG A 109 26.49 18.26 20.02
CA ARG A 109 25.52 17.21 19.63
C ARG A 109 26.06 15.79 19.91
N LYS A 110 27.34 15.53 19.65
CA LYS A 110 27.97 14.25 20.03
C LYS A 110 27.96 14.00 21.54
N ALA A 111 28.18 15.03 22.35
CA ALA A 111 28.10 14.91 23.80
C ALA A 111 26.66 14.61 24.27
N ILE A 112 25.66 15.27 23.68
CA ILE A 112 24.24 15.00 23.95
C ILE A 112 23.87 13.56 23.53
N GLN A 113 24.36 13.09 22.38
CA GLN A 113 24.15 11.72 21.92
C GLN A 113 24.75 10.68 22.87
N ALA A 114 25.90 10.96 23.49
CA ALA A 114 26.50 10.10 24.50
C ALA A 114 25.59 9.98 25.74
N ASP A 115 24.97 11.08 26.18
CA ASP A 115 23.99 11.06 27.27
C ASP A 115 22.73 10.26 26.88
N ILE A 116 22.20 10.45 25.67
CA ILE A 116 21.05 9.70 25.16
C ILE A 116 21.36 8.20 25.13
N THR A 117 22.58 7.83 24.71
CA THR A 117 23.03 6.44 24.68
C THR A 117 22.99 5.83 26.09
N LYS A 118 23.43 6.57 27.12
CA LYS A 118 23.37 6.12 28.53
C LYS A 118 21.95 6.03 29.08
N LEU A 119 21.10 7.00 28.77
CA LEU A 119 19.68 6.94 29.13
C LEU A 119 19.00 5.72 28.51
N ARG A 120 19.35 5.40 27.26
CA ARG A 120 18.80 4.23 26.56
C ARG A 120 19.31 2.91 27.12
N GLU A 121 20.60 2.82 27.47
CA GLU A 121 21.15 1.68 28.23
C GLU A 121 20.39 1.47 29.54
N GLU A 122 20.08 2.56 30.27
CA GLU A 122 19.35 2.49 31.53
C GLU A 122 17.89 2.04 31.35
N LEU A 123 17.21 2.56 30.34
CA LEU A 123 15.86 2.10 29.97
C LEU A 123 15.85 0.59 29.68
N ASP A 124 16.83 0.11 28.93
CA ASP A 124 17.00 -1.32 28.65
C ASP A 124 17.32 -2.14 29.92
N ASN A 125 18.12 -1.58 30.84
CA ASN A 125 18.41 -2.21 32.13
C ASN A 125 17.13 -2.34 32.96
N ILE A 126 16.29 -1.30 33.04
CA ILE A 126 15.01 -1.35 33.77
C ILE A 126 14.11 -2.42 33.15
N ALA A 127 13.97 -2.45 31.82
CA ALA A 127 13.16 -3.44 31.12
C ALA A 127 13.62 -4.89 31.41
N LYS A 128 14.95 -5.13 31.38
CA LYS A 128 15.55 -6.47 31.55
C LYS A 128 15.70 -6.89 33.02
N THR A 129 15.81 -5.96 33.96
CA THR A 129 16.04 -6.28 35.39
C THR A 129 14.73 -6.41 36.16
N THR A 130 13.71 -5.61 35.83
CA THR A 130 12.41 -5.61 36.51
C THR A 130 11.78 -7.00 36.48
N SER A 131 11.66 -7.59 37.66
CA SER A 131 11.18 -8.96 37.80
C SER A 131 10.44 -9.19 39.10
N PHE A 132 9.46 -10.09 39.06
CA PHE A 132 8.75 -10.57 40.22
C PHE A 132 8.88 -12.09 40.27
N ASN A 133 9.41 -12.63 41.36
CA ASN A 133 9.64 -14.08 41.52
C ASN A 133 10.36 -14.72 40.30
N ASN A 134 11.46 -14.10 39.85
CA ASN A 134 12.24 -14.47 38.66
C ASN A 134 11.53 -14.36 37.30
N GLN A 135 10.29 -13.86 37.25
CA GLN A 135 9.59 -13.58 36.00
C GLN A 135 9.85 -12.14 35.58
N LYS A 136 10.40 -11.94 34.37
CA LYS A 136 10.60 -10.61 33.78
C LYS A 136 9.26 -10.04 33.37
N LEU A 137 9.00 -8.79 33.76
CA LEU A 137 7.70 -8.15 33.56
C LEU A 137 7.68 -7.32 32.28
N LEU A 138 8.75 -6.54 32.03
CA LEU A 138 8.80 -5.52 30.99
C LEU A 138 9.57 -5.92 29.72
N SER A 139 10.11 -7.15 29.65
CA SER A 139 10.83 -7.65 28.46
C SER A 139 9.90 -8.12 27.34
N GLY A 140 8.57 -8.16 27.57
CA GLY A 140 7.57 -8.69 26.63
C GLY A 140 7.31 -10.18 26.72
N ASN A 141 7.99 -10.91 27.61
CA ASN A 141 7.71 -12.33 27.89
C ASN A 141 6.48 -12.55 28.79
N PHE A 142 6.00 -11.46 29.41
CA PHE A 142 4.87 -11.47 30.34
C PHE A 142 3.54 -11.28 29.58
N THR A 143 3.29 -12.16 28.62
CA THR A 143 2.02 -12.21 27.87
C THR A 143 1.15 -13.36 28.35
N ASP A 144 -0.17 -13.13 28.32
CA ASP A 144 -1.26 -14.06 28.59
C ASP A 144 -1.10 -14.80 29.93
N LYS A 145 -0.66 -14.08 30.97
CA LYS A 145 -0.50 -14.65 32.31
C LYS A 145 -1.83 -14.68 33.02
N LYS A 146 -2.28 -15.89 33.34
CA LYS A 146 -3.57 -16.14 33.98
C LYS A 146 -3.43 -16.21 35.49
N PHE A 147 -4.22 -15.41 36.19
CA PHE A 147 -4.31 -15.44 37.65
C PHE A 147 -5.65 -16.02 38.06
N GLN A 148 -5.63 -17.15 38.76
CA GLN A 148 -6.83 -17.76 39.32
C GLN A 148 -7.36 -16.90 40.46
N ILE A 149 -8.48 -16.24 40.20
CA ILE A 149 -9.15 -15.30 41.11
C ILE A 149 -10.54 -15.80 41.53
N GLY A 150 -10.90 -17.04 41.23
CA GLY A 150 -12.14 -17.63 41.71
C GLY A 150 -11.97 -18.99 42.37
N ALA A 151 -13.05 -19.53 42.91
CA ALA A 151 -13.06 -20.83 43.58
C ALA A 151 -13.20 -22.00 42.59
N TYR A 152 -13.68 -21.74 41.38
CA TYR A 152 -13.91 -22.76 40.35
C TYR A 152 -12.92 -22.64 39.19
N ALA A 153 -12.73 -23.74 38.46
CA ALA A 153 -11.79 -23.79 37.34
C ALA A 153 -12.21 -22.82 36.22
N GLY A 154 -11.23 -22.06 35.70
CA GLY A 154 -11.43 -21.11 34.60
C GLY A 154 -11.83 -19.69 35.03
N GLU A 155 -12.01 -19.44 36.33
CA GLU A 155 -12.22 -18.09 36.87
C GLU A 155 -10.88 -17.36 36.99
N THR A 156 -10.37 -16.86 35.86
CA THR A 156 -9.06 -16.17 35.76
C THR A 156 -9.17 -14.73 35.27
N VAL A 157 -8.20 -13.91 35.68
CA VAL A 157 -7.89 -12.63 35.03
C VAL A 157 -6.58 -12.79 34.29
N ASP A 158 -6.58 -12.35 33.03
CA ASP A 158 -5.42 -12.43 32.16
C ASP A 158 -4.68 -11.08 32.21
N ILE A 159 -3.36 -11.14 32.41
CA ILE A 159 -2.49 -9.97 32.47
C ILE A 159 -1.43 -10.13 31.38
N SER A 160 -1.37 -9.13 30.51
CA SER A 160 -0.40 -9.03 29.43
C SER A 160 0.32 -7.69 29.55
N ILE A 161 1.65 -7.75 29.67
CA ILE A 161 2.52 -6.57 29.75
C ILE A 161 3.40 -6.57 28.49
N GLN A 162 3.29 -5.51 27.70
CA GLN A 162 4.07 -5.38 26.47
C GLN A 162 5.54 -5.07 26.80
N SER A 163 6.42 -5.32 25.82
CA SER A 163 7.84 -5.00 25.96
C SER A 163 8.06 -3.49 25.99
N THR A 164 8.96 -3.04 26.87
CA THR A 164 9.38 -1.65 26.98
C THR A 164 10.85 -1.46 26.59
N GLU A 165 11.47 -2.45 25.96
CA GLU A 165 12.85 -2.36 25.48
C GLU A 165 12.98 -1.28 24.39
N ALA A 166 14.14 -0.62 24.31
CA ALA A 166 14.36 0.48 23.36
C ALA A 166 14.19 0.05 21.89
N ASN A 167 14.39 -1.23 21.59
CA ASN A 167 14.20 -1.80 20.25
C ASN A 167 12.73 -2.19 19.93
N LYS A 168 11.83 -2.10 20.91
CA LYS A 168 10.40 -2.47 20.79
C LYS A 168 9.45 -1.28 20.94
N ILE A 169 9.95 -0.11 21.32
CA ILE A 169 9.15 1.12 21.48
C ILE A 169 9.67 2.25 20.57
N GLY A 170 8.81 3.24 20.33
CA GLY A 170 9.16 4.43 19.53
C GLY A 170 9.27 4.16 18.04
N HIS A 171 8.47 3.23 17.51
CA HIS A 171 8.46 2.95 16.06
C HIS A 171 7.87 4.15 15.33
N ILE A 172 8.65 4.71 14.43
CA ILE A 172 8.15 5.64 13.42
C ILE A 172 8.65 5.19 12.06
N THR A 173 7.87 5.47 11.04
CA THR A 173 8.26 5.26 9.64
C THR A 173 8.23 6.62 8.96
N THR A 174 9.27 6.95 8.20
CA THR A 174 9.35 8.17 7.38
C THR A 174 9.51 7.82 5.91
N SER A 175 9.00 8.67 5.02
CA SER A 175 9.18 8.57 3.58
C SER A 175 9.08 9.96 2.97
N ASP A 176 9.77 10.18 1.86
CA ASP A 176 9.70 11.46 1.13
C ASP A 176 8.75 11.32 -0.04
N LEU A 177 7.82 12.26 -0.15
CA LEU A 177 6.93 12.42 -1.29
C LEU A 177 7.45 13.56 -2.17
N THR A 178 7.70 13.25 -3.44
CA THR A 178 8.19 14.18 -4.46
C THR A 178 7.26 14.19 -5.68
N PHE A 179 7.38 15.20 -6.53
CA PHE A 179 6.51 15.39 -7.69
C PHE A 179 7.32 15.57 -8.97
N ALA A 180 6.82 15.01 -10.08
CA ALA A 180 7.54 14.99 -11.35
C ALA A 180 7.65 16.37 -12.05
N GLY A 181 6.76 17.31 -11.75
CA GLY A 181 6.67 18.61 -12.43
C GLY A 181 5.41 19.41 -12.06
N GLU A 182 5.08 20.43 -12.88
CA GLU A 182 3.90 21.28 -12.68
C GLU A 182 2.60 20.62 -13.16
N GLY A 183 1.48 20.92 -12.50
CA GLY A 183 0.14 20.48 -12.85
C GLY A 183 -0.70 20.09 -11.63
N THR A 184 -1.85 19.44 -11.86
CA THR A 184 -2.78 19.09 -10.78
C THR A 184 -2.46 17.71 -10.21
N THR A 185 -2.38 17.59 -8.89
CA THR A 185 -2.22 16.32 -8.17
C THR A 185 -3.41 16.06 -7.25
N GLN A 186 -3.82 14.79 -7.13
CA GLN A 186 -4.78 14.34 -6.14
C GLN A 186 -4.26 13.08 -5.45
N LEU A 187 -4.03 13.15 -4.14
CA LEU A 187 -3.44 12.04 -3.40
C LEU A 187 -4.50 11.16 -2.73
N ASN A 188 -4.31 9.86 -2.81
CA ASN A 188 -5.03 8.85 -2.04
C ASN A 188 -4.11 8.33 -0.92
N VAL A 189 -4.56 8.42 0.33
CA VAL A 189 -3.81 7.97 1.51
C VAL A 189 -4.54 6.83 2.19
N TYR A 190 -3.85 5.70 2.39
CA TYR A 190 -4.41 4.56 3.11
C TYR A 190 -4.16 4.70 4.63
N SER A 191 -5.24 4.67 5.42
CA SER A 191 -5.18 4.65 6.89
C SER A 191 -5.15 3.22 7.40
N ASN A 192 -4.05 2.84 8.05
CA ASN A 192 -3.93 1.56 8.77
C ASN A 192 -4.77 1.51 10.06
N LEU A 193 -5.14 2.67 10.64
CA LEU A 193 -6.00 2.74 11.82
C LEU A 193 -7.44 2.33 11.49
N GLN A 194 -7.92 2.66 10.29
CA GLN A 194 -9.32 2.45 9.87
C GLN A 194 -9.48 1.47 8.70
N ASP A 195 -8.38 0.92 8.19
CA ASP A 195 -8.35 0.01 7.03
C ASP A 195 -9.10 0.58 5.82
N LYS A 196 -8.79 1.84 5.48
CA LYS A 196 -9.53 2.59 4.45
C LYS A 196 -8.68 3.66 3.76
N THR A 197 -8.88 3.82 2.45
CA THR A 197 -8.27 4.89 1.65
C THR A 197 -9.08 6.19 1.68
N TYR A 198 -8.39 7.30 1.83
CA TYR A 198 -8.92 8.66 1.84
C TYR A 198 -8.36 9.45 0.65
N SER A 199 -9.24 9.98 -0.20
CA SER A 199 -8.85 10.90 -1.27
C SER A 199 -8.77 12.31 -0.72
N LEU A 200 -7.61 12.94 -0.90
CA LEU A 200 -7.38 14.34 -0.60
C LEU A 200 -8.00 15.23 -1.68
N ASN A 201 -8.10 16.53 -1.37
CA ASN A 201 -8.52 17.51 -2.37
C ASN A 201 -7.44 17.65 -3.44
N SER A 202 -7.85 17.88 -4.69
CA SER A 202 -6.92 18.20 -5.78
C SER A 202 -6.24 19.54 -5.51
N ILE A 203 -4.93 19.58 -5.69
CA ILE A 203 -4.08 20.76 -5.50
C ILE A 203 -3.26 20.96 -6.77
N GLU A 204 -3.15 22.20 -7.24
CA GLU A 204 -2.30 22.58 -8.36
C GLU A 204 -0.90 22.91 -7.85
N LEU A 205 0.13 22.35 -8.49
CA LEU A 205 1.54 22.62 -8.23
C LEU A 205 2.11 23.43 -9.39
N ALA A 206 2.65 24.62 -9.13
CA ALA A 206 3.13 25.53 -10.17
C ALA A 206 4.30 26.42 -9.70
N TYR A 207 5.13 26.86 -10.65
CA TYR A 207 6.20 27.85 -10.45
C TYR A 207 5.70 29.30 -10.65
N ASP A 208 4.59 29.67 -10.01
CA ASP A 208 3.91 30.95 -10.21
C ASP A 208 4.13 31.97 -9.08
N ASN A 209 5.06 31.67 -8.17
CA ASN A 209 5.35 32.47 -6.98
C ASN A 209 4.18 32.57 -5.97
N SER A 210 3.27 31.60 -5.97
CA SER A 210 2.21 31.44 -4.97
C SER A 210 2.57 30.37 -3.94
N ALA A 211 2.22 30.60 -2.68
CA ALA A 211 2.36 29.59 -1.63
C ALA A 211 1.23 28.54 -1.71
N GLU A 212 0.08 28.93 -2.25
CA GLU A 212 -1.09 28.08 -2.43
C GLU A 212 -0.85 26.97 -3.46
N HIS A 213 0.07 27.18 -4.40
CA HIS A 213 0.49 26.18 -5.40
C HIS A 213 1.83 25.51 -5.08
N GLY A 214 2.27 25.58 -3.81
CA GLY A 214 3.46 24.90 -3.31
C GLY A 214 3.17 23.57 -2.63
N VAL A 215 4.21 22.77 -2.40
CA VAL A 215 4.11 21.50 -1.64
C VAL A 215 3.66 21.70 -0.19
N GLY A 216 3.79 22.91 0.35
CA GLY A 216 3.22 23.28 1.65
C GLY A 216 1.70 23.07 1.72
N ALA A 217 0.96 23.43 0.67
CA ALA A 217 -0.49 23.23 0.63
C ALA A 217 -0.88 21.74 0.64
N VAL A 218 -0.06 20.89 0.01
CA VAL A 218 -0.24 19.43 0.01
C VAL A 218 0.03 18.84 1.39
N ALA A 219 1.11 19.27 2.06
CA ALA A 219 1.41 18.85 3.43
C ALA A 219 0.30 19.26 4.41
N ASP A 220 -0.23 20.48 4.29
CA ASP A 220 -1.37 20.95 5.07
C ASP A 220 -2.64 20.11 4.84
N ALA A 221 -2.90 19.70 3.60
CA ALA A 221 -4.02 18.82 3.27
C ALA A 221 -3.88 17.44 3.94
N ILE A 222 -2.67 16.87 3.99
CA ILE A 222 -2.38 15.62 4.71
C ILE A 222 -2.58 15.84 6.22
N ASN A 223 -1.98 16.88 6.79
CA ASN A 223 -2.02 17.18 8.22
C ASN A 223 -3.44 17.44 8.74
N LYS A 224 -4.33 18.02 7.92
CA LYS A 224 -5.74 18.23 8.28
C LYS A 224 -6.50 16.92 8.54
N LEU A 225 -6.03 15.80 8.01
CA LEU A 225 -6.55 14.46 8.24
C LEU A 225 -5.64 13.60 9.14
N SER A 226 -4.61 14.18 9.77
CA SER A 226 -3.62 13.44 10.57
C SER A 226 -4.23 12.59 11.69
N ASP A 227 -5.26 13.08 12.39
CA ASP A 227 -5.97 12.32 13.44
C ASP A 227 -6.63 11.03 12.92
N VAL A 228 -7.03 11.02 11.65
CA VAL A 228 -7.71 9.91 10.98
C VAL A 228 -6.72 8.99 10.28
N LEU A 229 -5.68 9.56 9.67
CA LEU A 229 -4.67 8.86 8.89
C LEU A 229 -3.56 8.27 9.77
N GLY A 230 -3.28 8.87 10.93
CA GLY A 230 -2.11 8.56 11.74
C GLY A 230 -0.78 8.99 11.09
N ILE A 231 -0.85 9.88 10.09
CA ILE A 231 0.28 10.38 9.30
C ILE A 231 0.39 11.88 9.50
N SER A 232 1.61 12.35 9.74
CA SER A 232 1.99 13.77 9.74
C SER A 232 2.90 14.06 8.54
N ALA A 233 2.84 15.27 8.00
CA ALA A 233 3.61 15.68 6.83
C ALA A 233 4.35 16.98 7.10
N THR A 234 5.61 17.06 6.72
CA THR A 234 6.42 18.28 6.79
C THR A 234 6.92 18.61 5.38
N ALA A 235 6.49 19.74 4.84
CA ALA A 235 7.04 20.24 3.58
C ALA A 235 8.40 20.90 3.81
N SER A 236 9.33 20.65 2.89
CA SER A 236 10.62 21.31 2.82
C SER A 236 10.91 21.69 1.37
N VAL A 237 11.23 22.96 1.13
CA VAL A 237 11.63 23.43 -0.20
C VAL A 237 12.98 24.11 -0.09
N SER A 238 14.03 23.33 -0.33
CA SER A 238 15.40 23.81 -0.41
C SER A 238 16.07 23.29 -1.68
N SER A 239 17.01 24.09 -2.20
CA SER A 239 17.89 23.72 -3.31
C SER A 239 19.27 24.26 -3.02
N SER A 240 20.29 23.43 -3.19
CA SER A 240 21.69 23.83 -3.00
C SER A 240 22.48 23.65 -4.29
N THR A 241 23.58 24.39 -4.45
CA THR A 241 24.52 24.18 -5.56
C THR A 241 25.41 22.97 -5.27
N ASP A 242 25.74 22.17 -6.28
CA ASP A 242 26.65 21.03 -6.11
C ASP A 242 28.11 21.47 -5.98
N ASP A 243 28.44 22.58 -6.63
CA ASP A 243 29.77 23.17 -6.66
C ASP A 243 29.78 24.53 -5.98
N ASN A 244 30.98 24.95 -5.60
CA ASN A 244 31.21 26.24 -4.95
C ASN A 244 30.99 27.40 -5.92
N ILE A 245 30.52 28.53 -5.40
CA ILE A 245 30.36 29.76 -6.18
C ILE A 245 31.72 30.22 -6.73
N THR A 246 31.79 30.41 -8.05
CA THR A 246 32.97 30.93 -8.73
C THR A 246 32.87 32.43 -8.95
N ALA A 247 34.02 33.11 -9.09
CA ALA A 247 34.03 34.54 -9.38
C ALA A 247 33.53 34.85 -10.80
N GLY A 248 32.60 35.78 -10.94
CA GLY A 248 32.06 36.19 -12.24
C GLY A 248 30.87 37.14 -12.12
N THR A 249 30.24 37.46 -13.24
CA THR A 249 29.08 38.36 -13.30
C THR A 249 27.82 37.57 -13.67
N THR A 250 26.75 37.73 -12.90
CA THR A 250 25.45 37.13 -13.22
C THR A 250 24.77 37.82 -14.40
N ASP A 251 23.82 37.14 -15.03
CA ASP A 251 23.08 37.66 -16.17
C ASP A 251 22.03 38.68 -15.75
N SER A 252 21.75 39.63 -16.65
CA SER A 252 20.65 40.59 -16.46
C SER A 252 19.25 39.94 -16.37
N SER A 253 19.10 38.72 -16.89
CA SER A 253 17.87 37.92 -16.84
C SER A 253 17.75 37.06 -15.59
N PHE A 254 18.74 37.08 -14.69
CA PHE A 254 18.70 36.28 -13.46
C PHE A 254 17.48 36.68 -12.61
N SER A 255 16.59 35.72 -12.39
CA SER A 255 15.38 35.90 -11.59
C SER A 255 15.04 34.67 -10.76
N ILE A 256 14.39 34.91 -9.62
CA ILE A 256 13.88 33.88 -8.71
C ILE A 256 12.38 34.10 -8.59
N ASN A 257 11.59 33.05 -8.85
CA ASN A 257 10.12 33.09 -8.88
C ASN A 257 9.57 34.27 -9.71
N GLY A 258 10.18 34.52 -10.88
CA GLY A 258 9.81 35.61 -11.78
C GLY A 258 10.28 37.01 -11.36
N VAL A 259 10.87 37.18 -10.17
CA VAL A 259 11.41 38.45 -9.68
C VAL A 259 12.86 38.60 -10.13
N THR A 260 13.15 39.61 -10.95
CA THR A 260 14.51 39.87 -11.47
C THR A 260 15.45 40.29 -10.34
N ILE A 261 16.54 39.54 -10.12
CA ILE A 261 17.66 39.93 -9.27
C ILE A 261 18.62 40.81 -10.09
N GLY A 262 18.91 40.40 -11.33
CA GLY A 262 19.73 41.16 -12.29
C GLY A 262 21.22 40.80 -12.27
N ALA A 263 21.99 41.57 -13.03
CA ALA A 263 23.43 41.37 -13.18
C ALA A 263 24.19 41.90 -11.96
N LEU A 264 25.07 41.06 -11.41
CA LEU A 264 25.83 41.31 -10.20
C LEU A 264 27.23 40.71 -10.33
N ASP A 265 28.24 41.45 -9.91
CA ASP A 265 29.60 40.94 -9.80
C ASP A 265 29.76 40.17 -8.47
N VAL A 266 30.02 38.88 -8.56
CA VAL A 266 30.14 37.96 -7.43
C VAL A 266 31.60 37.50 -7.35
N LYS A 267 32.17 37.50 -6.14
CA LYS A 267 33.51 36.95 -5.90
C LYS A 267 33.46 35.46 -5.59
N GLU A 268 34.62 34.81 -5.65
CA GLU A 268 34.78 33.42 -5.24
C GLU A 268 34.20 33.22 -3.83
N ASN A 269 33.40 32.16 -3.70
CA ASN A 269 32.62 31.79 -2.51
C ASN A 269 31.71 32.91 -1.95
N ASP A 270 31.26 33.85 -2.79
CA ASP A 270 30.50 35.04 -2.39
C ASP A 270 31.12 35.75 -1.17
N SER A 271 32.45 35.89 -1.16
CA SER A 271 33.19 36.46 -0.02
C SER A 271 32.82 37.91 0.32
N ASP A 272 32.20 38.64 -0.61
CA ASP A 272 31.63 39.98 -0.39
C ASP A 272 30.13 39.95 -0.04
N GLY A 273 29.50 38.78 -0.02
CA GLY A 273 28.08 38.59 0.31
C GLY A 273 27.13 39.28 -0.65
N ALA A 274 27.62 39.62 -1.85
CA ALA A 274 26.87 40.40 -2.83
C ALA A 274 25.68 39.60 -3.34
N LEU A 275 25.88 38.32 -3.68
CA LEU A 275 24.84 37.45 -4.24
C LEU A 275 23.76 37.17 -3.20
N VAL A 276 24.18 36.74 -2.00
CA VAL A 276 23.26 36.48 -0.88
C VAL A 276 22.47 37.73 -0.52
N SER A 277 23.11 38.90 -0.47
CA SER A 277 22.41 40.16 -0.16
C SER A 277 21.42 40.57 -1.25
N ALA A 278 21.78 40.39 -2.52
CA ALA A 278 20.90 40.75 -3.65
C ALA A 278 19.62 39.90 -3.67
N ILE A 279 19.74 38.60 -3.37
CA ILE A 279 18.60 37.69 -3.23
C ILE A 279 17.78 38.05 -1.98
N ASN A 280 18.42 38.16 -0.82
CA ASN A 280 17.72 38.37 0.45
C ASN A 280 17.01 39.73 0.54
N ASN A 281 17.47 40.75 -0.18
CA ASN A 281 16.78 42.04 -0.26
C ASN A 281 15.41 41.97 -0.94
N LYS A 282 15.13 40.90 -1.70
CA LYS A 282 13.86 40.69 -2.42
C LYS A 282 13.06 39.51 -1.88
N THR A 283 13.43 38.94 -0.73
CA THR A 283 12.72 37.80 -0.11
C THR A 283 11.23 38.05 0.09
N SER A 284 10.80 39.29 0.39
CA SER A 284 9.37 39.60 0.53
C SER A 284 8.57 39.50 -0.78
N GLU A 285 9.24 39.56 -1.94
CA GLU A 285 8.60 39.49 -3.26
C GLU A 285 8.61 38.06 -3.82
N HIS A 286 9.69 37.29 -3.61
CA HIS A 286 9.82 35.93 -4.15
C HIS A 286 9.73 34.80 -3.12
N GLY A 287 9.72 35.08 -1.82
CA GLY A 287 9.54 34.10 -0.73
C GLY A 287 10.76 33.22 -0.38
N VAL A 288 11.92 33.49 -0.99
CA VAL A 288 13.15 32.66 -0.88
C VAL A 288 14.23 33.40 -0.12
N THR A 289 14.95 32.70 0.74
CA THR A 289 16.17 33.16 1.41
C THR A 289 17.39 32.41 0.88
N ALA A 290 18.49 33.12 0.68
CA ALA A 290 19.78 32.58 0.28
C ALA A 290 20.75 32.57 1.47
N SER A 291 21.59 31.53 1.53
CA SER A 291 22.74 31.44 2.42
C SER A 291 23.90 30.73 1.73
N VAL A 292 25.13 31.10 2.06
CA VAL A 292 26.35 30.41 1.57
C VAL A 292 27.06 29.80 2.76
N ASP A 293 27.50 28.55 2.62
CA ASP A 293 28.25 27.85 3.68
C ASP A 293 29.75 28.23 3.69
N GLN A 294 30.54 27.59 4.57
CA GLN A 294 31.99 27.87 4.67
C GLN A 294 32.77 27.37 3.46
N ASP A 295 32.23 26.39 2.73
CA ASP A 295 32.88 25.79 1.57
C ASP A 295 32.58 26.58 0.29
N GLY A 296 31.50 27.37 0.26
CA GLY A 296 31.10 28.23 -0.85
C GLY A 296 29.83 27.76 -1.58
N VAL A 297 29.10 26.79 -1.03
CA VAL A 297 27.85 26.26 -1.57
C VAL A 297 26.70 27.21 -1.25
N LEU A 298 25.95 27.61 -2.28
CA LEU A 298 24.74 28.39 -2.13
C LEU A 298 23.57 27.47 -1.81
N THR A 299 22.80 27.79 -0.76
CA THR A 299 21.51 27.16 -0.47
C THR A 299 20.41 28.19 -0.55
N LEU A 300 19.36 27.85 -1.30
CA LEU A 300 18.11 28.58 -1.39
C LEU A 300 17.06 27.82 -0.58
N ASN A 301 16.41 28.51 0.35
CA ASN A 301 15.35 27.96 1.16
C ASN A 301 14.07 28.79 1.01
N SER A 302 12.94 28.13 0.84
CA SER A 302 11.62 28.77 0.81
C SER A 302 11.12 29.01 2.23
N THR A 303 10.65 30.22 2.53
CA THR A 303 10.17 30.55 3.89
C THR A 303 8.75 30.03 4.18
N ASP A 304 7.95 29.83 3.14
CA ASP A 304 6.56 29.43 3.20
C ASP A 304 6.27 28.18 2.36
N ASN A 305 7.31 27.42 2.01
CA ASN A 305 7.22 26.18 1.23
C ASN A 305 6.56 26.33 -0.15
N ARG A 306 6.60 27.54 -0.74
CA ARG A 306 6.33 27.74 -2.16
C ARG A 306 7.45 27.14 -3.01
N ALA A 307 7.14 26.76 -4.25
CA ALA A 307 8.13 26.28 -5.20
C ALA A 307 9.20 27.34 -5.51
N ILE A 308 10.43 26.89 -5.77
CA ILE A 308 11.55 27.74 -6.17
C ILE A 308 11.76 27.54 -7.67
N LYS A 309 11.59 28.60 -8.46
CA LYS A 309 11.96 28.66 -9.88
C LYS A 309 13.11 29.62 -10.05
N VAL A 310 14.26 29.10 -10.45
CA VAL A 310 15.41 29.95 -10.78
C VAL A 310 15.54 30.03 -12.29
N THR A 311 15.39 31.23 -12.83
CA THR A 311 15.66 31.49 -14.25
C THR A 311 17.03 32.13 -14.34
N MET A 312 17.98 31.40 -14.92
CA MET A 312 19.38 31.80 -15.03
C MET A 312 19.85 31.71 -16.50
N GLY A 313 20.78 32.58 -16.88
CA GLY A 313 21.51 32.45 -18.15
C GLY A 313 22.83 31.71 -17.96
N ALA A 314 23.59 31.55 -19.05
CA ALA A 314 24.86 30.81 -19.03
C ALA A 314 25.94 31.43 -18.13
N ALA A 315 25.94 32.75 -17.95
CA ALA A 315 26.95 33.40 -17.10
C ALA A 315 26.63 33.20 -15.61
N THR A 316 25.37 33.30 -15.24
CA THR A 316 24.87 33.01 -13.88
C THR A 316 25.11 31.55 -13.53
N GLN A 317 24.83 30.64 -14.46
CA GLN A 317 25.06 29.22 -14.25
C GLN A 317 26.55 28.91 -14.02
N ALA A 318 27.47 29.58 -14.73
CA ALA A 318 28.91 29.46 -14.49
C ALA A 318 29.33 30.01 -13.11
N VAL A 319 28.76 31.13 -12.66
CA VAL A 319 28.99 31.69 -11.32
C VAL A 319 28.51 30.73 -10.23
N MET A 320 27.40 30.02 -10.45
CA MET A 320 26.79 29.08 -9.49
C MET A 320 27.39 27.67 -9.54
N GLY A 321 28.48 27.47 -10.29
CA GLY A 321 29.34 26.30 -10.20
C GLY A 321 28.97 25.08 -11.05
N GLY A 322 27.79 24.99 -11.70
CA GLY A 322 27.39 23.72 -12.33
C GLY A 322 26.34 23.83 -13.44
N THR A 323 26.00 22.69 -14.06
CA THR A 323 25.00 22.56 -15.15
C THR A 323 23.58 22.27 -14.68
N GLU A 324 23.35 22.18 -13.37
CA GLU A 324 22.07 21.83 -12.76
C GLU A 324 21.13 23.03 -12.66
N GLU A 325 19.81 22.77 -12.69
CA GLU A 325 18.77 23.78 -12.53
C GLU A 325 18.35 23.82 -11.06
N LEU A 326 18.56 24.95 -10.36
CA LEU A 326 18.16 25.15 -8.95
C LEU A 326 16.65 25.28 -8.73
N SER A 327 15.86 24.91 -9.73
CA SER A 327 14.40 24.97 -9.66
C SER A 327 13.87 23.70 -9.01
N THR A 328 13.09 23.83 -7.94
CA THR A 328 12.53 22.70 -7.20
C THR A 328 11.12 22.99 -6.72
N LEU A 329 10.23 22.00 -6.82
CA LEU A 329 8.92 22.04 -6.16
C LEU A 329 9.05 21.75 -4.65
N GLY A 330 10.15 21.11 -4.24
CA GLY A 330 10.41 20.64 -2.88
C GLY A 330 9.97 19.21 -2.63
N THR A 331 10.15 18.78 -1.40
CA THR A 331 9.80 17.43 -0.92
C THR A 331 8.86 17.54 0.27
N ILE A 332 8.08 16.48 0.50
CA ILE A 332 7.22 16.36 1.68
C ILE A 332 7.67 15.12 2.44
N GLU A 333 8.27 15.31 3.62
CA GLU A 333 8.55 14.21 4.53
C GLU A 333 7.24 13.80 5.20
N VAL A 334 6.75 12.60 4.93
CA VAL A 334 5.61 11.99 5.61
C VAL A 334 6.09 11.04 6.68
N ARG A 335 5.45 11.11 7.85
CA ARG A 335 5.84 10.39 9.05
C ARG A 335 4.63 9.72 9.67
N GLN A 336 4.75 8.44 9.96
CA GLN A 336 3.71 7.63 10.58
C GLN A 336 4.24 6.98 11.85
N GLU A 337 3.44 7.00 12.91
CA GLU A 337 3.74 6.23 14.11
C GLU A 337 3.41 4.73 13.87
N GLY A 338 4.35 3.86 14.22
CA GLY A 338 4.22 2.41 14.06
C GLY A 338 5.11 1.81 12.97
N THR A 339 4.97 0.50 12.76
CA THR A 339 5.77 -0.30 11.81
C THR A 339 5.04 -0.54 10.49
N SER A 340 3.89 0.12 10.27
CA SER A 340 3.15 -0.02 9.01
C SER A 340 3.84 0.78 7.93
N GLN A 341 3.80 0.27 6.71
CA GLN A 341 4.26 1.02 5.54
C GLN A 341 3.33 2.20 5.29
N ILE A 342 3.92 3.37 5.05
CA ILE A 342 3.17 4.52 4.57
C ILE A 342 2.74 4.21 3.13
N ALA A 343 1.44 4.31 2.85
CA ALA A 343 0.88 4.10 1.52
C ALA A 343 0.13 5.35 1.08
N ILE A 344 0.84 6.20 0.34
CA ILE A 344 0.30 7.35 -0.39
C ILE A 344 0.47 7.03 -1.86
N THR A 345 -0.63 7.04 -2.59
CA THR A 345 -0.66 6.81 -4.04
C THR A 345 -1.35 7.99 -4.69
N ASP A 346 -0.87 8.43 -5.84
CA ASP A 346 -1.67 9.34 -6.66
C ASP A 346 -2.98 8.64 -7.07
N ALA A 347 -4.08 9.40 -7.10
CA ALA A 347 -5.37 8.92 -7.54
C ALA A 347 -5.38 8.56 -9.05
N SER A 348 -4.46 9.15 -9.83
CA SER A 348 -4.26 8.87 -11.25
C SER A 348 -3.17 7.84 -11.57
N ALA A 349 -2.11 7.72 -10.77
CA ALA A 349 -0.98 6.82 -11.06
C ALA A 349 -1.23 5.35 -10.66
N GLN A 350 -1.27 4.46 -11.65
CA GLN A 350 -1.38 3.01 -11.50
C GLN A 350 -0.07 2.29 -11.09
N ALA A 351 1.01 2.98 -10.71
CA ALA A 351 2.34 2.34 -10.59
C ALA A 351 3.29 2.95 -9.54
N GLY A 352 3.20 2.54 -8.27
CA GLY A 352 4.05 3.11 -7.20
C GLY A 352 4.52 2.18 -6.08
N ILE A 353 4.34 0.85 -6.15
CA ILE A 353 4.84 -0.07 -5.11
C ILE A 353 5.85 -1.07 -5.70
N ALA A 354 7.13 -0.95 -5.31
CA ALA A 354 8.23 -1.73 -5.86
C ALA A 354 8.22 -3.22 -5.46
N VAL A 355 7.84 -3.56 -4.23
CA VAL A 355 7.62 -4.95 -3.78
C VAL A 355 6.46 -4.97 -2.78
N SER A 356 5.43 -5.76 -3.04
CA SER A 356 4.31 -5.99 -2.13
C SER A 356 4.05 -7.47 -1.95
N THR A 357 3.45 -7.83 -0.82
CA THR A 357 2.87 -9.15 -0.60
C THR A 357 1.37 -9.00 -0.56
N GLU A 358 0.70 -9.43 -1.62
CA GLU A 358 -0.75 -9.47 -1.70
C GLU A 358 -1.18 -10.94 -1.69
N ASP A 359 -2.10 -11.31 -0.80
CA ASP A 359 -2.62 -12.68 -0.66
C ASP A 359 -1.56 -13.80 -0.47
N GLY A 360 -0.40 -13.45 0.09
CA GLY A 360 0.71 -14.40 0.29
C GLY A 360 1.58 -14.63 -0.94
N PHE A 361 1.37 -13.89 -2.04
CA PHE A 361 2.19 -13.89 -3.24
C PHE A 361 3.08 -12.65 -3.30
N MET A 362 4.30 -12.79 -3.81
CA MET A 362 5.21 -11.65 -4.00
C MET A 362 4.92 -10.96 -5.33
N LYS A 363 4.65 -9.65 -5.28
CA LYS A 363 4.53 -8.78 -6.46
C LYS A 363 5.65 -7.76 -6.45
N VAL A 364 6.54 -7.82 -7.44
CA VAL A 364 7.60 -6.83 -7.65
C VAL A 364 7.14 -5.89 -8.76
N GLY A 365 6.79 -4.65 -8.42
CA GLY A 365 6.27 -3.62 -9.34
C GLY A 365 7.32 -2.71 -9.97
N ALA A 366 8.61 -2.83 -9.57
CA ALA A 366 9.74 -2.07 -10.12
C ALA A 366 11.02 -2.93 -10.22
N MET A 367 12.08 -2.44 -10.87
CA MET A 367 13.34 -3.20 -11.05
C MET A 367 13.96 -3.69 -9.73
N ALA A 368 14.22 -5.00 -9.59
CA ALA A 368 14.87 -5.59 -8.42
C ALA A 368 15.93 -6.66 -8.79
N SER A 369 17.07 -6.71 -8.11
CA SER A 369 18.14 -7.69 -8.36
C SER A 369 18.31 -8.63 -7.17
N THR A 370 18.33 -9.95 -7.39
CA THR A 370 18.51 -10.93 -6.31
C THR A 370 19.95 -11.44 -6.26
N THR A 371 20.51 -11.55 -5.06
CA THR A 371 21.91 -11.95 -4.83
C THR A 371 22.06 -13.41 -4.35
N GLN A 372 20.94 -14.13 -4.13
CA GLN A 372 20.90 -15.51 -3.63
C GLN A 372 19.87 -16.37 -4.38
N GLU A 373 20.01 -17.71 -4.27
CA GLU A 373 19.01 -18.67 -4.77
C GLU A 373 17.62 -18.36 -4.18
N MET A 374 16.61 -18.31 -5.05
CA MET A 374 15.22 -18.10 -4.62
C MET A 374 14.32 -19.22 -5.14
N VAL A 375 13.39 -19.63 -4.28
CA VAL A 375 12.27 -20.49 -4.66
C VAL A 375 11.02 -19.62 -4.64
N LEU A 376 10.47 -19.30 -5.82
CA LEU A 376 9.25 -18.51 -5.96
C LEU A 376 8.04 -19.44 -6.02
N THR A 377 7.03 -19.16 -5.18
CA THR A 377 5.75 -19.87 -5.20
C THR A 377 4.90 -19.41 -6.39
N SER A 378 4.15 -20.34 -6.98
CA SER A 378 3.19 -20.10 -8.06
C SER A 378 2.28 -18.90 -7.75
N GLY A 379 2.14 -17.96 -8.67
CA GLY A 379 1.33 -16.74 -8.52
C GLY A 379 2.12 -15.46 -8.21
N SER A 380 3.44 -15.55 -8.03
CA SER A 380 4.31 -14.37 -7.88
C SER A 380 4.46 -13.61 -9.22
N SER A 381 4.69 -12.29 -9.19
CA SER A 381 4.93 -11.46 -10.39
C SER A 381 6.20 -10.62 -10.27
N LEU A 382 7.05 -10.56 -11.30
CA LEU A 382 8.25 -9.69 -11.29
C LEU A 382 8.27 -8.67 -12.43
N THR A 383 8.56 -7.42 -12.09
CA THR A 383 8.78 -6.34 -13.08
C THR A 383 10.29 -6.07 -13.17
N ALA A 384 10.87 -6.23 -14.36
CA ALA A 384 12.25 -5.86 -14.69
C ALA A 384 13.36 -6.31 -13.69
N SER A 385 13.31 -7.57 -13.26
CA SER A 385 14.19 -8.09 -12.20
C SER A 385 15.32 -8.98 -12.71
N VAL A 386 16.45 -9.06 -11.99
CA VAL A 386 17.58 -9.97 -12.27
C VAL A 386 17.59 -11.12 -11.24
N LEU A 387 17.58 -12.39 -11.68
CA LEU A 387 17.62 -13.56 -10.79
C LEU A 387 19.01 -14.20 -10.73
N ALA A 388 19.45 -14.61 -9.53
CA ALA A 388 20.68 -15.39 -9.34
C ALA A 388 20.61 -16.83 -9.93
N SER A 389 21.77 -17.46 -10.15
CA SER A 389 21.90 -18.86 -10.60
C SER A 389 21.24 -19.84 -9.62
N GLY A 390 20.58 -20.90 -10.11
CA GLY A 390 19.94 -21.92 -9.27
C GLY A 390 18.53 -21.55 -8.79
N ALA A 391 17.93 -20.47 -9.30
CA ALA A 391 16.57 -20.09 -8.97
C ALA A 391 15.56 -21.11 -9.52
N VAL A 392 14.59 -21.50 -8.68
CA VAL A 392 13.51 -22.40 -9.06
C VAL A 392 12.19 -21.64 -9.03
N LEU A 393 11.59 -21.45 -10.22
CA LEU A 393 10.27 -20.84 -10.36
C LEU A 393 9.24 -21.96 -10.46
N GLN A 394 8.50 -22.21 -9.38
CA GLN A 394 7.52 -23.29 -9.34
C GLN A 394 6.12 -22.81 -9.75
N GLY A 395 5.56 -23.42 -10.79
CA GLY A 395 4.20 -23.15 -11.28
C GLY A 395 4.10 -21.96 -12.24
N THR A 396 2.93 -21.31 -12.26
CA THR A 396 2.61 -20.14 -13.10
C THR A 396 3.25 -18.88 -12.54
N PHE A 397 3.99 -18.16 -13.39
CA PHE A 397 4.71 -16.95 -13.03
C PHE A 397 4.58 -15.89 -14.12
N THR A 398 4.42 -14.60 -13.75
CA THR A 398 4.25 -13.50 -14.73
C THR A 398 5.35 -12.48 -14.58
N THR A 399 6.06 -12.15 -15.66
CA THR A 399 6.92 -10.96 -15.70
C THR A 399 6.20 -9.78 -16.34
N THR A 400 6.41 -8.57 -15.84
CA THR A 400 5.73 -7.35 -16.33
C THR A 400 6.68 -6.32 -16.99
N ALA A 401 8.00 -6.62 -17.08
CA ALA A 401 8.99 -5.81 -17.83
C ALA A 401 10.31 -6.57 -18.08
N GLN A 402 11.23 -6.01 -18.89
CA GLN A 402 12.50 -6.62 -19.34
C GLN A 402 13.30 -7.30 -18.22
N VAL A 403 13.37 -8.62 -18.28
CA VAL A 403 14.24 -9.42 -17.42
C VAL A 403 15.60 -9.60 -18.09
N THR A 404 16.53 -8.70 -17.78
CA THR A 404 17.91 -8.75 -18.27
C THR A 404 18.73 -9.69 -17.39
N GLY A 405 19.35 -10.72 -17.99
CA GLY A 405 20.24 -11.61 -17.25
C GLY A 405 19.58 -12.85 -16.65
N LEU A 406 18.41 -13.26 -17.16
CA LEU A 406 17.93 -14.60 -16.86
C LEU A 406 18.93 -15.61 -17.44
N LEU A 407 19.44 -16.46 -16.53
CA LEU A 407 19.87 -17.83 -16.80
C LEU A 407 21.38 -18.01 -16.99
N ASN A 408 22.05 -18.14 -15.86
CA ASN A 408 23.24 -18.99 -15.74
C ASN A 408 22.78 -20.47 -15.75
N ASP A 409 23.71 -21.39 -16.02
CA ASP A 409 23.46 -22.83 -16.21
C ASP A 409 22.52 -23.42 -15.10
N GLU A 410 21.55 -24.27 -15.47
CA GLU A 410 20.70 -25.12 -14.60
C GLU A 410 19.33 -24.59 -14.08
N ASN A 411 18.79 -23.50 -14.62
CA ASN A 411 17.46 -23.01 -14.19
C ASN A 411 16.26 -23.78 -14.81
N VAL A 412 15.18 -23.91 -14.04
CA VAL A 412 13.90 -24.55 -14.45
C VAL A 412 12.76 -23.55 -14.35
N ILE A 413 12.04 -23.35 -15.47
CA ILE A 413 10.84 -22.51 -15.50
C ILE A 413 9.60 -23.43 -15.59
N GLY A 414 8.66 -23.26 -14.66
CA GLY A 414 7.43 -24.05 -14.57
C GLY A 414 6.38 -23.72 -15.64
N ALA A 415 5.45 -24.67 -15.87
CA ALA A 415 4.40 -24.56 -16.87
C ALA A 415 3.46 -23.37 -16.63
N GLY A 416 3.06 -22.69 -17.72
CA GLY A 416 2.16 -21.54 -17.69
C GLY A 416 2.83 -20.21 -17.35
N SER A 417 4.16 -20.14 -17.38
CA SER A 417 4.88 -18.88 -17.14
C SER A 417 4.80 -17.95 -18.36
N VAL A 418 4.64 -16.65 -18.09
CA VAL A 418 4.61 -15.56 -19.08
C VAL A 418 5.90 -14.74 -18.95
N LEU A 419 6.72 -14.74 -20.01
CA LEU A 419 7.97 -13.98 -20.11
C LEU A 419 7.77 -12.76 -20.99
N ASP A 420 8.07 -11.57 -20.48
CA ASP A 420 7.82 -10.28 -21.15
C ASP A 420 8.97 -9.89 -22.10
N SER A 421 8.71 -8.90 -22.94
CA SER A 421 9.53 -8.56 -24.10
C SER A 421 10.97 -8.18 -23.71
N GLY A 422 11.95 -8.64 -24.51
CA GLY A 422 13.38 -8.42 -24.26
C GLY A 422 14.01 -9.36 -23.20
N SER A 423 13.25 -10.31 -22.65
CA SER A 423 13.81 -11.39 -21.80
C SER A 423 14.83 -12.22 -22.59
N ILE A 424 15.99 -12.50 -21.99
CA ILE A 424 17.05 -13.35 -22.59
C ILE A 424 16.96 -14.75 -22.00
N ILE A 425 16.88 -15.79 -22.85
CA ILE A 425 16.91 -17.20 -22.41
C ILE A 425 18.33 -17.78 -22.55
N GLY A 426 19.05 -17.95 -21.44
CA GLY A 426 20.39 -18.54 -21.39
C GLY A 426 20.44 -20.03 -21.78
N ALA A 427 21.63 -20.52 -22.11
CA ALA A 427 21.86 -21.91 -22.55
C ALA A 427 21.53 -22.93 -21.44
N GLY A 428 20.98 -24.09 -21.80
CA GLY A 428 20.70 -25.17 -20.84
C GLY A 428 19.38 -25.03 -20.04
N THR A 429 18.66 -23.92 -20.21
CA THR A 429 17.35 -23.67 -19.57
C THR A 429 16.30 -24.69 -20.03
N THR A 430 15.58 -25.28 -19.09
CA THR A 430 14.45 -26.19 -19.40
C THR A 430 13.12 -25.49 -19.18
N LEU A 431 12.34 -25.34 -20.26
CA LEU A 431 10.96 -24.86 -20.25
C LEU A 431 10.01 -26.06 -20.16
N GLN A 432 9.34 -26.27 -19.02
CA GLN A 432 8.40 -27.39 -18.81
C GLN A 432 6.94 -27.00 -19.09
N GLY A 433 6.30 -27.54 -20.14
CA GLY A 433 4.87 -27.34 -20.43
C GLY A 433 4.55 -26.23 -21.45
N ASN A 434 3.37 -25.60 -21.34
CA ASN A 434 2.91 -24.51 -22.21
C ASN A 434 3.57 -23.19 -21.76
N PHE A 435 4.09 -22.38 -22.70
CA PHE A 435 4.76 -21.10 -22.41
C PHE A 435 4.34 -20.00 -23.37
N GLU A 436 4.35 -18.78 -22.85
CA GLU A 436 4.19 -17.55 -23.61
C GLU A 436 5.51 -16.77 -23.59
N ILE A 437 6.11 -16.55 -24.77
CA ILE A 437 7.35 -15.79 -24.95
C ILE A 437 7.00 -14.46 -25.61
N ALA A 438 7.25 -13.33 -24.96
CA ALA A 438 6.98 -12.02 -25.52
C ALA A 438 8.05 -11.52 -26.54
N GLN A 439 7.81 -10.35 -27.12
CA GLN A 439 8.57 -9.74 -28.23
C GLN A 439 10.08 -9.57 -27.95
N ASN A 440 10.95 -9.59 -28.98
CA ASN A 440 12.40 -9.33 -28.87
C ASN A 440 13.25 -10.33 -28.03
N THR A 441 12.75 -11.54 -27.76
CA THR A 441 13.52 -12.60 -27.11
C THR A 441 14.40 -13.36 -28.10
N ALA A 442 15.70 -13.52 -27.80
CA ALA A 442 16.64 -14.32 -28.59
C ALA A 442 16.68 -15.79 -28.10
N THR A 443 16.56 -16.76 -29.01
CA THR A 443 16.77 -18.19 -28.71
C THR A 443 18.21 -18.63 -29.00
N VAL A 444 18.74 -19.57 -28.22
CA VAL A 444 20.10 -20.13 -28.42
C VAL A 444 20.02 -21.49 -29.14
N ILE A 445 21.13 -21.93 -29.73
CA ILE A 445 21.27 -23.16 -30.52
C ILE A 445 20.71 -24.39 -29.75
N LYS A 446 19.89 -25.22 -30.42
CA LYS A 446 19.29 -26.48 -29.91
C LYS A 446 18.22 -26.34 -28.79
N SER A 447 17.47 -25.23 -28.74
CA SER A 447 16.29 -25.12 -27.87
C SER A 447 15.15 -26.05 -28.32
N SER A 448 14.52 -26.75 -27.38
CA SER A 448 13.30 -27.54 -27.62
C SER A 448 12.08 -26.83 -27.06
N LEU A 449 11.14 -26.45 -27.94
CA LEU A 449 9.88 -25.82 -27.55
C LEU A 449 8.78 -26.90 -27.47
N GLY A 450 8.05 -26.93 -26.36
CA GLY A 450 6.95 -27.86 -26.12
C GLY A 450 5.72 -27.56 -26.98
N ALA A 451 4.75 -28.48 -26.99
CA ALA A 451 3.45 -28.25 -27.64
C ALA A 451 2.72 -27.08 -26.98
N GLY A 452 2.13 -26.17 -27.76
CA GLY A 452 1.43 -24.99 -27.23
C GLY A 452 2.35 -23.86 -26.79
N THR A 453 3.55 -23.74 -27.38
CA THR A 453 4.43 -22.59 -27.15
C THR A 453 3.98 -21.43 -28.04
N GLU A 454 3.61 -20.31 -27.41
CA GLU A 454 3.23 -19.07 -28.09
C GLU A 454 4.45 -18.14 -28.20
N LEU A 455 4.76 -17.69 -29.42
CA LEU A 455 5.78 -16.69 -29.69
C LEU A 455 5.06 -15.37 -29.98
N LYS A 456 5.27 -14.32 -29.21
CA LYS A 456 4.83 -12.98 -29.60
C LYS A 456 6.02 -12.33 -30.28
N GLY A 457 6.00 -12.22 -31.59
CA GLY A 457 7.18 -11.78 -32.34
C GLY A 457 7.34 -10.26 -32.43
N GLY A 458 8.61 -9.88 -32.51
CA GLY A 458 9.12 -8.55 -32.82
C GLY A 458 10.30 -8.68 -33.79
N ALA A 459 10.76 -7.56 -34.36
CA ALA A 459 11.70 -7.51 -35.48
C ALA A 459 13.04 -8.25 -35.28
N ASP A 460 13.42 -8.59 -34.04
CA ASP A 460 14.73 -9.17 -33.68
C ASP A 460 14.66 -10.57 -33.03
N THR A 461 13.53 -11.29 -33.11
CA THR A 461 13.44 -12.68 -32.62
C THR A 461 14.27 -13.64 -33.50
N LEU A 462 15.56 -13.78 -33.19
CA LEU A 462 16.46 -14.65 -33.94
C LEU A 462 16.20 -16.14 -33.62
N LEU A 463 15.64 -16.86 -34.60
CA LEU A 463 15.54 -18.32 -34.59
C LEU A 463 16.80 -18.92 -35.24
N LYS A 464 17.68 -19.54 -34.43
CA LYS A 464 18.92 -20.17 -34.92
C LYS A 464 18.65 -21.53 -35.58
N THR A 465 19.58 -22.03 -36.42
CA THR A 465 19.45 -23.32 -37.12
C THR A 465 19.13 -24.48 -36.17
N GLY A 466 18.10 -25.27 -36.50
CA GLY A 466 17.73 -26.49 -35.75
C GLY A 466 16.60 -26.33 -34.73
N THR A 467 15.90 -25.19 -34.68
CA THR A 467 14.68 -25.00 -33.87
C THR A 467 13.55 -25.91 -34.36
N VAL A 468 12.91 -26.65 -33.44
CA VAL A 468 11.78 -27.55 -33.75
C VAL A 468 10.57 -27.16 -32.91
N PHE A 469 9.46 -26.82 -33.58
CA PHE A 469 8.15 -26.66 -32.96
C PHE A 469 7.43 -28.00 -32.91
N LYS A 470 7.14 -28.49 -31.71
CA LYS A 470 6.34 -29.71 -31.53
C LYS A 470 4.86 -29.36 -31.26
N GLY A 471 4.18 -28.65 -32.17
CA GLY A 471 2.77 -28.25 -32.02
C GLY A 471 2.34 -27.05 -32.88
N ASP A 472 1.12 -26.54 -32.66
CA ASP A 472 0.60 -25.30 -33.28
C ASP A 472 1.46 -24.07 -32.90
N VAL A 473 1.63 -23.13 -33.84
CA VAL A 473 2.47 -21.92 -33.68
C VAL A 473 1.58 -20.68 -33.80
N SER A 474 1.24 -20.08 -32.67
CA SER A 474 0.56 -18.79 -32.62
C SER A 474 1.59 -17.66 -32.59
N GLU A 475 1.94 -17.19 -33.78
CA GLU A 475 2.31 -15.80 -34.11
C GLU A 475 3.80 -15.39 -34.27
N SER A 476 4.07 -14.66 -35.36
CA SER A 476 5.17 -13.71 -35.60
C SER A 476 6.62 -14.22 -35.65
N LEU A 477 7.02 -14.70 -36.84
CA LEU A 477 8.42 -14.93 -37.20
C LEU A 477 9.01 -13.64 -37.78
N SER A 478 10.00 -13.03 -37.15
CA SER A 478 10.89 -12.04 -37.79
C SER A 478 12.34 -12.43 -37.60
N GLY A 479 12.96 -12.92 -38.67
CA GLY A 479 14.38 -13.21 -38.71
C GLY A 479 14.83 -13.60 -40.10
N ALA A 480 16.02 -13.16 -40.50
CA ALA A 480 16.65 -13.63 -41.73
C ALA A 480 16.85 -15.16 -41.63
N THR A 481 16.09 -15.91 -42.40
CA THR A 481 16.23 -17.37 -42.47
C THR A 481 17.14 -17.74 -43.62
N SER A 482 18.10 -18.63 -43.36
CA SER A 482 18.79 -19.39 -44.39
C SER A 482 18.23 -20.81 -44.40
N GLY A 483 17.27 -21.09 -45.31
CA GLY A 483 16.72 -22.42 -45.57
C GLY A 483 15.22 -22.60 -45.25
N ASN A 484 14.71 -23.83 -45.45
CA ASN A 484 13.28 -24.16 -45.35
C ASN A 484 12.74 -24.08 -43.91
N VAL A 485 11.69 -23.28 -43.71
CA VAL A 485 10.87 -23.25 -42.49
C VAL A 485 9.59 -24.06 -42.75
N VAL A 486 9.28 -25.01 -41.88
CA VAL A 486 8.05 -25.81 -41.96
C VAL A 486 7.22 -25.54 -40.71
N VAL A 487 6.03 -24.97 -40.89
CA VAL A 487 5.01 -24.83 -39.84
C VAL A 487 3.94 -25.89 -40.12
N SER A 488 3.92 -26.97 -39.34
CA SER A 488 2.94 -28.05 -39.47
C SER A 488 1.97 -28.03 -38.29
N GLY A 489 1.01 -27.11 -38.33
CA GLY A 489 -0.06 -26.92 -37.35
C GLY A 489 -1.30 -26.30 -38.00
N GLY A 490 -2.47 -26.44 -37.38
CA GLY A 490 -3.78 -26.12 -37.97
C GLY A 490 -4.05 -24.62 -38.16
N ASN A 491 -3.42 -23.74 -37.37
CA ASN A 491 -3.50 -22.28 -37.46
C ASN A 491 -2.07 -21.70 -37.41
N THR A 492 -1.72 -20.80 -38.35
CA THR A 492 -0.36 -20.23 -38.46
C THR A 492 -0.43 -18.71 -38.54
N TYR A 493 -0.05 -18.03 -37.47
CA TYR A 493 0.00 -16.58 -37.41
C TYR A 493 1.45 -16.06 -37.61
N ILE A 494 1.69 -14.96 -38.35
CA ILE A 494 3.03 -14.37 -38.62
C ILE A 494 3.02 -12.82 -38.54
N LYS A 495 2.92 -12.20 -37.36
CA LYS A 495 3.18 -10.74 -37.22
C LYS A 495 4.66 -10.37 -37.50
N GLY A 496 5.00 -9.08 -37.64
CA GLY A 496 6.40 -8.61 -37.75
C GLY A 496 6.62 -7.56 -38.83
N ASN A 497 7.87 -7.22 -39.18
CA ASN A 497 8.26 -6.45 -40.38
C ASN A 497 9.14 -7.34 -41.29
N THR A 498 8.79 -8.63 -41.31
CA THR A 498 9.54 -9.74 -41.85
C THR A 498 9.43 -9.77 -43.35
N ALA A 499 10.53 -9.42 -44.03
CA ALA A 499 10.72 -9.90 -45.38
C ALA A 499 10.75 -11.43 -45.32
N ILE A 500 9.62 -12.08 -45.59
CA ILE A 500 9.58 -13.51 -45.90
C ILE A 500 10.23 -13.64 -47.28
N LYS A 501 11.56 -13.62 -47.32
CA LYS A 501 12.35 -13.86 -48.54
C LYS A 501 12.38 -15.36 -48.81
N THR A 502 11.20 -15.95 -49.03
CA THR A 502 11.09 -17.36 -49.37
C THR A 502 10.36 -17.50 -50.69
N THR A 503 10.93 -18.27 -51.60
CA THR A 503 10.19 -18.79 -52.75
C THR A 503 9.23 -19.87 -52.23
N GLY A 504 7.92 -19.58 -52.21
CA GLY A 504 6.88 -20.58 -51.96
C GLY A 504 6.39 -20.75 -50.51
N LEU A 505 6.11 -19.67 -49.78
CA LEU A 505 5.40 -19.72 -48.49
C LEU A 505 3.97 -20.27 -48.68
N ILE A 506 3.64 -21.38 -48.00
CA ILE A 506 2.30 -21.98 -48.03
C ILE A 506 1.69 -21.88 -46.63
N LEU A 507 0.70 -21.00 -46.47
CA LEU A 507 -0.12 -20.85 -45.26
C LEU A 507 -1.45 -21.59 -45.48
N THR A 508 -1.68 -22.68 -44.76
CA THR A 508 -2.86 -23.54 -44.98
C THR A 508 -4.07 -23.19 -44.09
N GLY A 509 -4.03 -22.05 -43.37
CA GLY A 509 -5.08 -21.51 -42.48
C GLY A 509 -4.98 -19.97 -42.30
N GLU A 510 -5.79 -19.35 -41.42
CA GLU A 510 -5.79 -17.90 -41.15
C GLU A 510 -4.42 -17.39 -40.71
N ALA A 511 -3.92 -16.29 -41.31
CA ALA A 511 -2.54 -15.84 -41.11
C ALA A 511 -2.36 -14.30 -41.14
N THR A 512 -1.87 -13.72 -40.05
CA THR A 512 -1.35 -12.34 -40.03
C THR A 512 0.03 -12.29 -40.69
N LEU A 513 0.33 -11.23 -41.43
CA LEU A 513 1.57 -10.91 -42.13
C LEU A 513 2.14 -9.57 -41.68
N ALA A 514 3.44 -9.47 -41.90
CA ALA A 514 4.28 -8.40 -41.46
C ALA A 514 4.34 -7.18 -42.42
N ALA A 515 4.93 -6.08 -41.93
CA ALA A 515 5.31 -4.89 -42.67
C ALA A 515 6.58 -5.10 -43.54
N GLY A 516 6.74 -4.46 -44.71
CA GLY A 516 7.85 -4.67 -45.63
C GLY A 516 7.78 -6.00 -46.38
N SER A 517 6.67 -6.72 -46.22
CA SER A 517 6.45 -8.02 -46.84
C SER A 517 6.36 -7.86 -48.35
N ILE A 518 7.34 -8.41 -49.05
CA ILE A 518 7.27 -8.61 -50.49
C ILE A 518 6.54 -9.94 -50.70
N LEU A 519 5.28 -9.87 -51.11
CA LEU A 519 4.57 -11.05 -51.59
C LEU A 519 4.96 -11.25 -53.06
N GLU A 520 5.85 -12.21 -53.32
CA GLU A 520 6.20 -12.59 -54.69
C GLU A 520 5.02 -13.32 -55.38
N SER A 521 5.05 -13.35 -56.71
CA SER A 521 4.04 -13.98 -57.57
C SER A 521 3.64 -15.38 -57.09
N GLY A 522 2.33 -15.62 -56.92
CA GLY A 522 1.76 -16.92 -56.56
C GLY A 522 1.51 -17.15 -55.06
N SER A 523 1.75 -16.14 -54.21
CA SER A 523 1.37 -16.15 -52.80
C SER A 523 -0.15 -16.15 -52.62
N ILE A 524 -0.70 -16.95 -51.69
CA ILE A 524 -2.15 -17.07 -51.46
C ILE A 524 -2.47 -16.73 -49.99
N LEU A 525 -3.31 -15.71 -49.76
CA LEU A 525 -3.85 -15.32 -48.44
C LEU A 525 -5.35 -15.60 -48.39
N THR A 526 -5.81 -16.33 -47.37
CA THR A 526 -7.23 -16.63 -47.15
C THR A 526 -7.89 -15.58 -46.22
N ALA A 527 -9.21 -15.58 -46.11
CA ALA A 527 -9.94 -14.65 -45.22
C ALA A 527 -9.43 -14.71 -43.76
N GLY A 528 -9.41 -13.56 -43.07
CA GLY A 528 -8.89 -13.46 -41.68
C GLY A 528 -7.40 -13.09 -41.59
N SER A 529 -6.70 -13.03 -42.72
CA SER A 529 -5.32 -12.56 -42.79
C SER A 529 -5.20 -11.04 -42.64
N THR A 530 -4.22 -10.55 -41.89
CA THR A 530 -3.94 -9.11 -41.70
C THR A 530 -2.51 -8.77 -42.15
N THR A 531 -2.18 -7.56 -42.60
CA THR A 531 -0.87 -7.20 -43.21
C THR A 531 -0.23 -5.96 -42.56
N GLY A 532 1.10 -5.79 -42.62
CA GLY A 532 1.81 -4.64 -42.01
C GLY A 532 2.16 -3.47 -42.96
N HIS A 533 3.04 -2.55 -42.50
CA HIS A 533 3.58 -1.32 -43.13
C HIS A 533 4.44 -1.47 -44.41
N ASN A 534 4.48 -0.53 -45.38
CA ASN A 534 5.43 -0.46 -46.53
C ASN A 534 5.45 -1.70 -47.42
N TYR A 535 4.30 -2.06 -47.99
CA TYR A 535 4.16 -3.23 -48.84
C TYR A 535 4.12 -2.83 -50.32
N THR A 536 4.72 -3.67 -51.17
CA THR A 536 4.50 -3.62 -52.63
C THR A 536 3.60 -4.78 -52.98
N ILE A 537 2.33 -4.49 -53.24
CA ILE A 537 1.42 -5.44 -53.88
C ILE A 537 1.76 -5.44 -55.37
N GLN A 538 2.44 -6.47 -55.84
CA GLN A 538 2.68 -6.67 -57.26
C GLN A 538 1.40 -7.15 -57.97
N GLN A 539 1.41 -7.15 -59.30
CA GLN A 539 0.24 -7.49 -60.13
C GLN A 539 -0.43 -8.82 -59.71
N ASP A 540 -1.76 -8.86 -59.75
CA ASP A 540 -2.62 -10.04 -59.52
C ASP A 540 -2.70 -10.60 -58.08
N VAL A 541 -2.48 -9.77 -57.06
CA VAL A 541 -2.79 -10.14 -55.65
C VAL A 541 -4.28 -9.96 -55.37
N THR A 542 -4.94 -11.03 -54.90
CA THR A 542 -6.38 -11.02 -54.56
C THR A 542 -6.60 -10.98 -53.05
N LEU A 543 -7.29 -9.94 -52.56
CA LEU A 543 -7.74 -9.79 -51.17
C LEU A 543 -9.21 -10.20 -51.05
N THR A 544 -9.53 -11.11 -50.12
CA THR A 544 -10.88 -11.69 -50.01
C THR A 544 -11.73 -11.15 -48.83
N ALA A 545 -11.20 -10.24 -47.99
CA ALA A 545 -11.89 -9.64 -46.82
C ALA A 545 -11.30 -8.25 -46.39
N ASP A 546 -11.91 -7.58 -45.40
CA ASP A 546 -11.52 -6.22 -44.91
C ASP A 546 -10.15 -6.25 -44.19
N MET A 547 -9.24 -5.30 -44.47
CA MET A 547 -7.89 -5.28 -43.88
C MET A 547 -7.41 -3.87 -43.49
N ALA A 548 -6.59 -3.77 -42.44
CA ALA A 548 -5.86 -2.55 -42.06
C ALA A 548 -4.47 -2.52 -42.74
N LEU A 549 -4.20 -1.48 -43.53
CA LEU A 549 -3.03 -1.37 -44.39
C LEU A 549 -2.11 -0.25 -43.88
N LYS A 550 -1.12 -0.58 -43.07
CA LYS A 550 -0.29 0.47 -42.45
C LYS A 550 0.87 0.86 -43.40
N GLY A 551 1.62 1.95 -43.16
CA GLY A 551 2.96 2.26 -43.72
C GLY A 551 3.14 3.37 -44.78
N SER A 552 4.25 4.12 -44.69
CA SER A 552 4.67 5.20 -45.60
C SER A 552 5.35 4.67 -46.88
N GLY A 553 4.99 5.19 -48.06
CA GLY A 553 5.56 4.75 -49.35
C GLY A 553 5.00 3.43 -49.90
N SER A 554 3.78 3.05 -49.49
CA SER A 554 3.08 1.88 -50.06
C SER A 554 2.56 2.21 -51.46
N THR A 555 2.80 1.33 -52.44
CA THR A 555 2.38 1.52 -53.83
C THR A 555 1.27 0.52 -54.17
N LEU A 556 0.16 1.05 -54.70
CA LEU A 556 -0.98 0.26 -55.15
C LEU A 556 -1.03 0.31 -56.67
N ASP A 557 -0.70 -0.81 -57.32
CA ASP A 557 -0.73 -0.90 -58.79
C ASP A 557 -2.17 -0.99 -59.33
N ILE A 558 -2.34 -0.58 -60.60
CA ILE A 558 -3.64 -0.57 -61.30
C ILE A 558 -4.33 -1.94 -61.21
N GLY A 559 -5.60 -1.94 -60.81
CA GLY A 559 -6.45 -3.15 -60.77
C GLY A 559 -6.56 -3.82 -59.40
N SER A 560 -5.88 -3.31 -58.38
CA SER A 560 -6.01 -3.78 -56.99
C SER A 560 -7.40 -3.45 -56.41
N VAL A 561 -8.06 -4.41 -55.77
CA VAL A 561 -9.41 -4.24 -55.20
C VAL A 561 -9.38 -4.30 -53.67
N LEU A 562 -9.91 -3.25 -53.02
CA LEU A 562 -9.99 -3.08 -51.55
C LEU A 562 -11.45 -3.08 -51.06
N LYS A 563 -11.70 -3.50 -49.81
CA LYS A 563 -13.03 -3.59 -49.20
C LYS A 563 -13.26 -2.49 -48.14
N SER A 564 -14.52 -2.24 -47.76
CA SER A 564 -14.96 -1.18 -46.81
C SER A 564 -14.35 -1.32 -45.41
N GLY A 565 -13.86 -0.23 -44.81
CA GLY A 565 -13.30 -0.23 -43.45
C GLY A 565 -11.79 -0.42 -43.37
N THR A 566 -11.10 -0.40 -44.51
CA THR A 566 -9.64 -0.40 -44.59
C THR A 566 -9.05 0.92 -44.08
N THR A 567 -8.01 0.84 -43.23
CA THR A 567 -7.36 1.98 -42.56
C THR A 567 -5.90 2.14 -43.02
N PHE A 568 -5.40 3.37 -43.15
CA PHE A 568 -4.05 3.69 -43.68
C PHE A 568 -3.18 4.47 -42.67
N ALA A 569 -1.84 4.46 -42.81
CA ALA A 569 -0.93 5.23 -41.95
C ALA A 569 -0.33 6.48 -42.64
N THR A 570 0.53 7.22 -41.94
CA THR A 570 1.22 8.46 -42.38
C THR A 570 2.07 8.25 -43.64
N ASP A 571 2.08 9.20 -44.57
CA ASP A 571 2.85 9.26 -45.85
C ASP A 571 2.63 8.11 -46.87
N ALA A 572 1.41 7.57 -46.99
CA ALA A 572 1.23 6.20 -47.47
C ALA A 572 0.80 5.95 -48.93
N LEU A 573 0.48 6.95 -49.78
CA LEU A 573 -0.12 6.65 -51.08
C LEU A 573 0.47 7.45 -52.25
N GLU A 574 1.36 6.81 -53.02
CA GLU A 574 1.76 7.28 -54.36
C GLU A 574 1.14 6.34 -55.42
N GLY A 575 -0.12 6.60 -55.79
CA GLY A 575 -0.81 5.83 -56.83
C GLY A 575 -2.08 6.50 -57.36
N SER A 576 -2.33 6.42 -58.66
CA SER A 576 -3.51 7.02 -59.31
C SER A 576 -4.71 6.08 -59.33
N GLY A 577 -5.90 6.55 -58.93
CA GLY A 577 -7.17 5.89 -59.25
C GLY A 577 -7.69 4.84 -58.25
N ALA A 578 -7.34 4.94 -56.96
CA ALA A 578 -7.91 4.09 -55.92
C ALA A 578 -9.39 4.44 -55.64
N ILE A 579 -10.27 3.43 -55.56
CA ILE A 579 -11.69 3.59 -55.24
C ILE A 579 -11.92 3.13 -53.79
N PHE A 580 -12.32 4.06 -52.91
CA PHE A 580 -12.63 3.78 -51.50
C PHE A 580 -14.16 3.61 -51.32
N GLY A 581 -14.60 2.44 -50.88
CA GLY A 581 -16.03 2.13 -50.74
C GLY A 581 -16.70 2.56 -49.42
N GLY A 582 -16.00 3.26 -48.50
CA GLY A 582 -16.48 3.59 -47.14
C GLY A 582 -15.58 4.60 -46.36
N SER A 583 -15.86 4.85 -45.07
CA SER A 583 -15.12 5.79 -44.20
C SER A 583 -13.66 5.35 -43.93
N VAL A 584 -12.70 6.28 -43.99
CA VAL A 584 -11.25 5.98 -43.89
C VAL A 584 -10.57 6.84 -42.83
N ASN A 585 -9.66 6.27 -42.03
CA ASN A 585 -8.82 7.03 -41.08
C ASN A 585 -7.41 7.22 -41.66
N LEU A 586 -6.98 8.47 -41.78
CA LEU A 586 -5.71 8.93 -42.36
C LEU A 586 -4.88 9.63 -41.27
N LYS A 587 -3.56 9.44 -41.25
CA LYS A 587 -2.68 10.05 -40.22
C LYS A 587 -1.90 11.27 -40.78
N ALA A 588 -1.16 11.97 -39.91
CA ALA A 588 -0.33 13.13 -40.23
C ALA A 588 0.61 12.94 -41.44
N GLY A 589 0.68 13.89 -42.37
CA GLY A 589 1.59 13.79 -43.54
C GLY A 589 1.11 12.90 -44.71
N SER A 590 0.04 12.11 -44.55
CA SER A 590 -0.53 11.33 -45.65
C SER A 590 -0.91 12.21 -46.86
N SER A 591 -0.36 11.92 -48.04
CA SER A 591 -0.76 12.53 -49.32
C SER A 591 -1.84 11.69 -50.02
N ILE A 592 -2.79 12.36 -50.68
CA ILE A 592 -3.88 11.73 -51.41
C ILE A 592 -3.65 11.96 -52.91
N GLY A 593 -3.68 10.88 -53.71
CA GLY A 593 -3.48 10.92 -55.16
C GLY A 593 -4.69 11.43 -55.94
N ALA A 594 -4.49 11.89 -57.18
CA ALA A 594 -5.53 12.50 -58.01
C ALA A 594 -6.77 11.61 -58.23
N ASN A 595 -7.96 12.25 -58.23
CA ASN A 595 -9.29 11.62 -58.40
C ASN A 595 -9.69 10.62 -57.29
N SER A 596 -9.10 10.73 -56.10
CA SER A 596 -9.56 10.00 -54.92
C SER A 596 -10.92 10.54 -54.44
N ILE A 597 -11.73 9.72 -53.77
CA ILE A 597 -13.03 10.10 -53.23
C ILE A 597 -13.06 9.72 -51.74
N LEU A 598 -13.26 10.69 -50.84
CA LEU A 598 -13.41 10.45 -49.39
C LEU A 598 -14.89 10.43 -48.96
N ALA A 599 -15.24 9.48 -48.07
CA ALA A 599 -16.58 9.38 -47.48
C ALA A 599 -16.70 10.16 -46.15
N ASN A 600 -17.93 10.45 -45.70
CA ASN A 600 -18.21 11.11 -44.40
C ASN A 600 -17.64 10.32 -43.22
N GLY A 601 -17.15 11.04 -42.20
CA GLY A 601 -16.62 10.45 -40.97
C GLY A 601 -15.18 9.98 -41.09
N SER A 602 -14.47 10.39 -42.14
CA SER A 602 -13.05 10.14 -42.31
C SER A 602 -12.24 11.06 -41.39
N SER A 603 -11.36 10.51 -40.55
CA SER A 603 -10.49 11.30 -39.65
C SER A 603 -9.10 11.50 -40.25
N LEU A 604 -8.51 12.68 -40.06
CA LEU A 604 -7.22 13.11 -40.62
C LEU A 604 -6.25 13.49 -39.47
N GLY A 605 -5.03 12.97 -39.47
CA GLY A 605 -3.99 13.31 -38.48
C GLY A 605 -3.14 14.54 -38.86
N LEU A 606 -2.27 15.01 -37.95
CA LEU A 606 -1.49 16.27 -38.01
C LEU A 606 -1.14 16.80 -39.42
N ALA A 607 -1.73 17.95 -39.76
CA ALA A 607 -1.41 18.79 -40.91
C ALA A 607 -1.29 18.02 -42.25
N THR A 608 -2.36 17.35 -42.66
CA THR A 608 -2.48 16.81 -44.02
C THR A 608 -2.55 17.95 -45.04
N THR A 609 -1.68 17.91 -46.05
CA THR A 609 -1.75 18.79 -47.22
C THR A 609 -2.39 18.04 -48.38
N THR A 610 -3.35 18.68 -49.04
CA THR A 610 -3.91 18.15 -50.30
C THR A 610 -2.89 18.35 -51.42
N GLY A 611 -2.45 17.27 -52.06
CA GLY A 611 -1.47 17.32 -53.16
C GLY A 611 -2.05 17.85 -54.47
N GLU A 612 -3.35 17.60 -54.72
CA GLU A 612 -4.14 18.03 -55.87
C GLU A 612 -5.57 18.42 -55.40
N ASP A 613 -6.46 18.85 -56.30
CA ASP A 613 -7.85 19.26 -55.97
C ASP A 613 -8.68 18.13 -55.34
N GLU A 614 -9.25 18.37 -54.16
CA GLU A 614 -10.03 17.40 -53.39
C GLU A 614 -11.52 17.74 -53.39
N LYS A 615 -12.38 16.74 -53.57
CA LYS A 615 -13.84 16.93 -53.66
C LYS A 615 -14.55 16.28 -52.48
N VAL A 616 -15.26 17.09 -51.69
CA VAL A 616 -16.15 16.60 -50.64
C VAL A 616 -17.33 15.87 -51.28
N ALA A 617 -17.63 14.66 -50.80
CA ALA A 617 -18.74 13.86 -51.27
C ALA A 617 -20.07 14.67 -51.27
N VAL A 618 -20.85 14.54 -52.34
CA VAL A 618 -22.04 15.39 -52.59
C VAL A 618 -23.17 15.11 -51.59
N ASP A 619 -23.17 13.94 -50.97
CA ASP A 619 -24.22 13.47 -50.06
C ASP A 619 -23.92 13.71 -48.57
N LYS A 620 -22.78 14.36 -48.24
CA LYS A 620 -22.22 14.39 -46.89
C LYS A 620 -21.38 15.64 -46.59
N ASP A 621 -21.55 16.21 -45.40
CA ASP A 621 -20.76 17.37 -44.91
C ASP A 621 -19.40 16.96 -44.30
N MET A 622 -18.48 17.93 -44.16
CA MET A 622 -17.13 17.75 -43.62
C MET A 622 -16.82 18.77 -42.51
N LEU A 623 -16.26 18.32 -41.38
CA LEU A 623 -15.78 19.19 -40.29
C LEU A 623 -14.29 19.54 -40.49
N LEU A 624 -13.95 20.82 -40.42
CA LEU A 624 -12.59 21.37 -40.38
C LEU A 624 -12.33 21.89 -38.95
N THR A 625 -11.26 21.46 -38.30
CA THR A 625 -10.96 21.90 -36.92
C THR A 625 -10.13 23.18 -36.87
N LYS A 626 -10.10 23.82 -35.70
CA LYS A 626 -9.29 25.02 -35.41
C LYS A 626 -7.83 24.80 -35.81
N GLY A 627 -7.28 25.76 -36.54
CA GLY A 627 -5.93 25.70 -37.10
C GLY A 627 -5.84 25.28 -38.57
N SER A 628 -6.93 24.77 -39.17
CA SER A 628 -6.98 24.46 -40.61
C SER A 628 -6.83 25.73 -41.47
N ILE A 629 -6.20 25.63 -42.64
CA ILE A 629 -6.02 26.74 -43.59
C ILE A 629 -6.59 26.33 -44.95
N ILE A 630 -7.62 27.05 -45.41
CA ILE A 630 -8.26 26.79 -46.71
C ILE A 630 -7.44 27.45 -47.82
N ALA A 631 -7.01 26.69 -48.82
CA ALA A 631 -6.21 27.21 -49.93
C ALA A 631 -7.02 28.17 -50.81
N LYS A 632 -6.29 28.99 -51.59
CA LYS A 632 -6.86 29.89 -52.59
C LYS A 632 -7.64 29.13 -53.66
N ASP A 633 -8.73 29.72 -54.12
CA ASP A 633 -9.63 29.19 -55.16
C ASP A 633 -10.41 27.92 -54.74
N SER A 634 -10.44 27.61 -53.44
CA SER A 634 -11.31 26.57 -52.88
C SER A 634 -12.77 27.01 -52.92
N THR A 635 -13.67 26.09 -53.24
CA THR A 635 -15.11 26.37 -53.31
C THR A 635 -15.79 25.87 -52.05
N ILE A 636 -16.40 26.77 -51.28
CA ILE A 636 -17.27 26.43 -50.15
C ILE A 636 -18.72 26.59 -50.62
N THR A 637 -19.49 25.51 -50.59
CA THR A 637 -20.83 25.49 -51.17
C THR A 637 -21.87 26.24 -50.33
N ALA A 638 -22.92 26.70 -51.00
CA ALA A 638 -24.09 27.32 -50.40
C ALA A 638 -24.71 26.44 -49.29
N GLY A 639 -25.29 27.09 -48.29
CA GLY A 639 -25.88 26.48 -47.09
C GLY A 639 -24.88 26.24 -45.95
N THR A 640 -23.59 26.47 -46.16
CA THR A 640 -22.56 26.38 -45.11
C THR A 640 -22.71 27.54 -44.13
N VAL A 641 -22.72 27.26 -42.82
CA VAL A 641 -22.68 28.28 -41.75
C VAL A 641 -21.23 28.56 -41.39
N LEU A 642 -20.76 29.78 -41.63
CA LEU A 642 -19.39 30.16 -41.33
C LEU A 642 -19.20 30.38 -39.84
N THR A 643 -18.26 29.69 -39.22
CA THR A 643 -17.82 29.90 -37.83
C THR A 643 -16.60 30.81 -37.71
N ASN A 644 -15.95 31.12 -38.84
CA ASN A 644 -14.82 32.04 -38.96
C ASN A 644 -15.07 33.04 -40.09
N ASP A 645 -14.33 34.13 -40.06
CA ASP A 645 -14.33 35.09 -41.16
C ASP A 645 -13.61 34.48 -42.37
N ILE A 646 -14.27 34.42 -43.53
CA ILE A 646 -13.70 33.89 -44.77
C ILE A 646 -13.58 35.01 -45.80
N LEU A 647 -12.37 35.23 -46.31
CA LEU A 647 -12.09 36.11 -47.44
C LEU A 647 -12.33 35.36 -48.75
N ALA A 648 -13.26 35.85 -49.56
CA ALA A 648 -13.52 35.34 -50.90
C ALA A 648 -12.57 35.95 -51.95
N SER A 649 -12.49 35.32 -53.12
CA SER A 649 -11.61 35.70 -54.24
C SER A 649 -11.96 37.06 -54.85
N ASP A 650 -13.19 37.56 -54.61
CA ASP A 650 -13.66 38.88 -55.01
C ASP A 650 -13.28 40.01 -54.03
N GLY A 651 -12.60 39.67 -52.93
CA GLY A 651 -12.15 40.61 -51.90
C GLY A 651 -13.18 40.89 -50.80
N THR A 652 -14.35 40.22 -50.82
CA THR A 652 -15.35 40.33 -49.75
C THR A 652 -15.02 39.39 -48.57
N THR A 653 -15.10 39.90 -47.35
CA THR A 653 -14.98 39.08 -46.14
C THR A 653 -16.37 38.74 -45.61
N TYR A 654 -16.70 37.45 -45.63
CA TYR A 654 -17.92 36.93 -45.02
C TYR A 654 -17.65 36.71 -43.53
N ALA A 655 -18.42 37.40 -42.68
CA ALA A 655 -18.23 37.34 -41.23
C ALA A 655 -18.72 36.03 -40.63
N LYS A 656 -18.13 35.62 -39.49
CA LYS A 656 -18.61 34.51 -38.68
C LYS A 656 -20.09 34.68 -38.29
N GLY A 657 -20.82 33.57 -38.28
CA GLY A 657 -22.26 33.48 -38.03
C GLY A 657 -23.14 33.63 -39.29
N THR A 658 -22.55 33.89 -40.47
CA THR A 658 -23.31 33.99 -41.72
C THR A 658 -23.56 32.61 -42.35
N THR A 659 -24.76 32.39 -42.89
CA THR A 659 -25.05 31.22 -43.74
C THR A 659 -24.92 31.62 -45.20
N LEU A 660 -24.14 30.88 -45.98
CA LEU A 660 -23.89 31.19 -47.38
C LEU A 660 -25.14 30.93 -48.24
N GLU A 661 -25.61 31.91 -49.01
CA GLU A 661 -26.71 31.72 -49.96
C GLU A 661 -26.23 31.19 -51.33
N TYR A 662 -24.93 31.36 -51.63
CA TYR A 662 -24.30 30.96 -52.89
C TYR A 662 -22.92 30.35 -52.59
N ASP A 663 -22.39 29.56 -53.53
CA ASP A 663 -21.04 29.02 -53.45
C ASP A 663 -20.03 30.19 -53.45
N ILE A 664 -19.09 30.17 -52.51
CA ILE A 664 -18.00 31.14 -52.44
C ILE A 664 -16.69 30.49 -52.87
N ILE A 665 -15.87 31.27 -53.56
CA ILE A 665 -14.49 30.88 -53.93
C ILE A 665 -13.55 31.63 -52.99
N THR A 666 -12.66 30.92 -52.30
CA THR A 666 -11.76 31.51 -51.30
C THR A 666 -10.62 32.33 -51.92
N GLY A 667 -10.26 33.43 -51.26
CA GLY A 667 -9.14 34.30 -51.59
C GLY A 667 -7.79 33.76 -51.12
N THR A 668 -6.80 34.63 -50.91
CA THR A 668 -5.41 34.24 -50.58
C THR A 668 -5.30 33.35 -49.33
N ALA A 669 -4.56 32.23 -49.43
CA ALA A 669 -4.46 31.19 -48.41
C ALA A 669 -4.00 31.67 -47.01
N ALA A 670 -3.19 32.73 -46.93
CA ALA A 670 -2.66 33.22 -45.64
C ALA A 670 -3.71 33.85 -44.71
N THR A 671 -4.92 34.17 -45.21
CA THR A 671 -5.98 34.87 -44.44
C THR A 671 -7.15 33.96 -44.03
N ASN A 672 -7.31 32.78 -44.63
CA ASN A 672 -8.41 31.84 -44.35
C ASN A 672 -7.96 30.71 -43.41
N LYS A 673 -7.31 31.09 -42.30
CA LYS A 673 -6.97 30.19 -41.20
C LYS A 673 -8.11 30.16 -40.19
N LEU A 674 -8.63 28.98 -39.90
CA LEU A 674 -9.70 28.77 -38.94
C LEU A 674 -9.17 28.96 -37.52
N THR A 675 -9.83 29.80 -36.73
CA THR A 675 -9.60 29.96 -35.28
C THR A 675 -10.57 29.13 -34.45
N GLU A 676 -11.64 28.63 -35.06
CA GLU A 676 -12.71 27.81 -34.48
C GLU A 676 -13.02 26.67 -35.47
N ASP A 677 -13.71 25.63 -35.02
CA ASP A 677 -14.11 24.54 -35.93
C ASP A 677 -15.21 24.98 -36.90
N MET A 678 -15.20 24.52 -38.15
CA MET A 678 -16.16 24.86 -39.21
C MET A 678 -16.64 23.61 -39.95
N VAL A 679 -17.96 23.47 -40.15
CA VAL A 679 -18.52 22.40 -41.00
C VAL A 679 -18.79 22.96 -42.39
N ILE A 680 -18.24 22.36 -43.45
CA ILE A 680 -18.53 22.69 -44.85
C ILE A 680 -19.49 21.67 -45.47
N ASN A 681 -20.45 22.15 -46.26
CA ASN A 681 -21.45 21.29 -46.87
C ASN A 681 -20.90 20.41 -48.01
N GLY A 682 -21.57 19.27 -48.24
CA GLY A 682 -21.27 18.34 -49.33
C GLY A 682 -21.24 19.02 -50.71
N GLY A 683 -20.25 18.65 -51.53
CA GLY A 683 -19.99 19.25 -52.84
C GLY A 683 -18.94 20.38 -52.85
N SER A 684 -18.47 20.83 -51.68
CA SER A 684 -17.33 21.75 -51.57
C SER A 684 -16.05 21.15 -52.17
N ILE A 685 -15.17 22.01 -52.70
CA ILE A 685 -13.91 21.62 -53.35
C ILE A 685 -12.76 22.32 -52.62
N LEU A 686 -11.86 21.54 -52.01
CA LEU A 686 -10.66 22.03 -51.35
C LEU A 686 -9.51 21.96 -52.36
N LYS A 687 -8.93 23.11 -52.72
CA LYS A 687 -7.83 23.16 -53.69
C LYS A 687 -6.53 22.62 -53.09
N SER A 688 -5.64 22.16 -53.99
CA SER A 688 -4.26 21.78 -53.68
C SER A 688 -3.58 22.82 -52.78
N GLY A 689 -2.90 22.35 -51.73
CA GLY A 689 -2.24 23.19 -50.73
C GLY A 689 -3.11 23.59 -49.53
N THR A 690 -4.35 23.11 -49.43
CA THR A 690 -5.16 23.25 -48.21
C THR A 690 -4.53 22.43 -47.07
N THR A 691 -4.35 23.03 -45.89
CA THR A 691 -3.86 22.33 -44.69
C THR A 691 -5.00 22.07 -43.70
N LEU A 692 -5.16 20.84 -43.24
CA LEU A 692 -6.20 20.47 -42.28
C LEU A 692 -5.59 20.21 -40.89
N ALA A 693 -6.15 20.84 -39.86
CA ALA A 693 -5.70 20.67 -38.47
C ALA A 693 -6.27 19.39 -37.84
N VAL A 694 -5.69 19.00 -36.70
CA VAL A 694 -6.03 17.77 -35.98
C VAL A 694 -7.32 17.95 -35.20
N ASN A 695 -8.06 16.85 -35.04
CA ASN A 695 -9.08 16.72 -34.03
C ASN A 695 -8.47 16.00 -32.80
N ASP A 696 -7.76 16.72 -31.93
CA ASP A 696 -7.17 16.14 -30.70
C ASP A 696 -7.93 16.61 -29.46
N VAL A 697 -8.26 15.68 -28.57
CA VAL A 697 -8.93 15.94 -27.29
C VAL A 697 -7.83 16.27 -26.28
N ALA A 698 -7.86 17.46 -25.69
CA ALA A 698 -6.86 17.91 -24.74
C ALA A 698 -6.68 16.92 -23.57
N SER A 699 -5.45 16.42 -23.38
CA SER A 699 -5.04 15.73 -22.16
C SER A 699 -4.95 16.73 -21.01
N ASP A 700 -5.66 16.46 -19.92
CA ASP A 700 -5.52 17.15 -18.65
C ASP A 700 -4.13 16.86 -18.05
N SER A 701 -3.36 17.88 -17.67
CA SER A 701 -1.99 17.74 -17.18
C SER A 701 -1.96 17.27 -15.72
N THR A 702 -2.16 15.98 -15.50
CA THR A 702 -1.97 15.33 -14.20
C THR A 702 -0.48 15.12 -13.91
N VAL A 703 -0.04 15.39 -12.67
CA VAL A 703 1.36 15.21 -12.25
C VAL A 703 1.51 13.93 -11.43
N ASP A 704 2.48 13.11 -11.83
CA ASP A 704 2.87 11.93 -11.07
C ASP A 704 3.58 12.31 -9.76
N SER A 705 3.15 11.68 -8.66
CA SER A 705 3.83 11.76 -7.37
C SER A 705 4.67 10.50 -7.14
N PHE A 706 5.88 10.65 -6.61
CA PHE A 706 6.77 9.55 -6.24
C PHE A 706 6.98 9.54 -4.73
N MET A 707 6.91 8.36 -4.12
CA MET A 707 7.23 8.17 -2.71
C MET A 707 8.52 7.36 -2.60
N SER A 708 9.46 7.83 -1.77
CA SER A 708 10.74 7.15 -1.55
C SER A 708 10.58 5.92 -0.66
N ASP A 709 11.63 5.10 -0.58
CA ASP A 709 11.65 3.93 0.29
C ASP A 709 11.47 4.32 1.76
N ALA A 710 10.60 3.57 2.45
CA ALA A 710 10.26 3.84 3.83
C ALA A 710 11.43 3.55 4.79
N SER A 711 11.82 4.56 5.57
CA SER A 711 12.83 4.44 6.62
C SER A 711 12.17 4.26 7.98
N ALA A 712 12.43 3.14 8.65
CA ALA A 712 11.88 2.85 9.97
C ALA A 712 12.89 3.16 11.08
N TYR A 713 12.48 3.96 12.06
CA TYR A 713 13.26 4.32 13.24
C TYR A 713 12.60 3.79 14.50
N ARG A 714 13.45 3.49 15.50
CA ARG A 714 13.05 3.05 16.84
C ARG A 714 13.81 3.85 17.88
N LEU A 715 13.42 3.71 19.15
CA LEU A 715 14.17 4.37 20.24
C LEU A 715 15.64 3.90 20.29
N SER A 716 15.93 2.65 19.89
CA SER A 716 17.28 2.09 19.70
C SER A 716 18.10 2.74 18.60
N ASP A 717 17.47 3.50 17.70
CA ASP A 717 18.10 4.00 16.48
C ASP A 717 18.23 5.53 16.51
N VAL A 718 17.83 6.18 17.61
CA VAL A 718 17.94 7.64 17.79
C VAL A 718 19.41 8.08 17.73
N ASP A 719 19.69 8.92 16.74
CA ASP A 719 20.95 9.63 16.55
C ASP A 719 20.68 11.13 16.40
N VAL A 720 21.17 11.93 17.35
CA VAL A 720 20.99 13.39 17.38
C VAL A 720 22.25 14.16 16.94
N THR A 721 23.20 13.50 16.28
CA THR A 721 24.42 14.15 15.79
C THR A 721 24.16 15.19 14.70
N THR A 722 23.04 15.07 13.98
CA THR A 722 22.54 16.05 13.01
C THR A 722 21.27 16.73 13.53
N GLN A 723 20.94 17.91 13.00
CA GLN A 723 19.72 18.62 13.37
C GLN A 723 18.46 17.81 12.97
N GLU A 724 18.47 17.25 11.77
CA GLU A 724 17.42 16.37 11.25
C GLU A 724 17.28 15.11 12.11
N GLY A 725 18.39 14.44 12.44
CA GLY A 725 18.38 13.28 13.34
C GLY A 725 17.84 13.61 14.73
N ALA A 726 18.11 14.83 15.23
CA ALA A 726 17.52 15.32 16.47
C ALA A 726 15.99 15.50 16.37
N GLN A 727 15.47 16.01 15.24
CA GLN A 727 14.02 16.12 14.99
C GLN A 727 13.34 14.75 14.86
N ILE A 728 14.00 13.79 14.23
CA ILE A 728 13.58 12.38 14.20
C ILE A 728 13.55 11.82 15.63
N GLY A 729 14.60 12.08 16.42
CA GLY A 729 14.70 11.65 17.82
C GLY A 729 13.56 12.17 18.71
N ILE A 730 13.09 13.41 18.49
CA ILE A 730 11.92 13.96 19.20
C ILE A 730 10.67 13.12 18.91
N ALA A 731 10.39 12.82 17.64
CA ALA A 731 9.20 12.06 17.29
C ALA A 731 9.28 10.59 17.69
N VAL A 732 10.47 9.98 17.60
CA VAL A 732 10.70 8.63 18.14
C VAL A 732 10.39 8.60 19.64
N ALA A 733 10.84 9.62 20.39
CA ALA A 733 10.57 9.72 21.82
C ALA A 733 9.07 9.94 22.10
N ASP A 734 8.36 10.74 21.29
CA ASP A 734 6.91 10.92 21.40
C ASP A 734 6.14 9.63 21.13
N ALA A 735 6.49 8.90 20.07
CA ALA A 735 5.92 7.59 19.76
C ALA A 735 6.22 6.58 20.89
N ALA A 736 7.40 6.65 21.51
CA ALA A 736 7.77 5.81 22.64
C ALA A 736 6.94 6.15 23.89
N LEU A 737 6.77 7.44 24.22
CA LEU A 737 5.91 7.87 25.33
C LEU A 737 4.48 7.39 25.14
N LYS A 738 3.91 7.58 23.94
CA LYS A 738 2.55 7.10 23.62
C LYS A 738 2.42 5.58 23.77
N SER A 739 3.44 4.83 23.37
CA SER A 739 3.49 3.37 23.56
C SER A 739 3.52 3.00 25.04
N LEU A 740 4.37 3.67 25.83
CA LEU A 740 4.48 3.42 27.28
C LEU A 740 3.21 3.83 28.04
N ASP A 741 2.60 4.97 27.70
CA ASP A 741 1.35 5.45 28.28
C ASP A 741 0.20 4.48 27.99
N LYS A 742 0.17 3.87 26.80
CA LYS A 742 -0.78 2.81 26.48
C LYS A 742 -0.59 1.60 27.41
N VAL A 743 0.65 1.12 27.58
CA VAL A 743 0.94 -0.01 28.48
C VAL A 743 0.54 0.34 29.93
N ARG A 744 0.83 1.55 30.38
CA ARG A 744 0.46 2.05 31.70
C ARG A 744 -1.06 2.13 31.90
N SER A 745 -1.77 2.63 30.90
CA SER A 745 -3.24 2.68 30.89
C SER A 745 -3.85 1.27 30.97
N ASP A 746 -3.31 0.32 30.20
CA ASP A 746 -3.76 -1.07 30.21
C ASP A 746 -3.54 -1.69 31.61
N LEU A 747 -2.38 -1.48 32.23
CA LEU A 747 -2.09 -1.91 33.60
C LEU A 747 -3.01 -1.28 34.64
N GLY A 748 -3.29 0.02 34.54
CA GLY A 748 -4.21 0.73 35.43
C GLY A 748 -5.64 0.17 35.34
N SER A 749 -6.09 -0.19 34.13
CA SER A 749 -7.39 -0.84 33.93
C SER A 749 -7.45 -2.22 34.61
N VAL A 750 -6.39 -3.02 34.47
CA VAL A 750 -6.27 -4.34 35.12
C VAL A 750 -6.22 -4.21 36.64
N GLN A 751 -5.49 -3.23 37.17
CA GLN A 751 -5.46 -2.96 38.62
C GLN A 751 -6.86 -2.62 39.17
N ASN A 752 -7.62 -1.79 38.46
CA ASN A 752 -8.98 -1.44 38.84
C ASN A 752 -9.90 -2.68 38.79
N GLN A 753 -9.79 -3.49 37.74
CA GLN A 753 -10.53 -4.75 37.62
C GLN A 753 -10.21 -5.72 38.76
N LEU A 754 -8.92 -5.93 39.07
CA LEU A 754 -8.48 -6.79 40.16
C LEU A 754 -8.99 -6.30 41.52
N THR A 755 -8.90 -4.99 41.79
CA THR A 755 -9.39 -4.39 43.05
C THR A 755 -10.89 -4.60 43.22
N SER A 756 -11.67 -4.33 42.18
CA SER A 756 -13.12 -4.55 42.18
C SER A 756 -13.46 -6.03 42.38
N THR A 757 -12.75 -6.91 41.67
CA THR A 757 -12.97 -8.35 41.73
C THR A 757 -12.65 -8.91 43.10
N ILE A 758 -11.52 -8.52 43.71
CA ILE A 758 -11.12 -8.91 45.07
C ILE A 758 -12.14 -8.43 46.09
N ALA A 759 -12.66 -7.20 45.97
CA ALA A 759 -13.71 -6.69 46.86
C ALA A 759 -15.00 -7.54 46.77
N ASN A 760 -15.38 -7.95 45.56
CA ASN A 760 -16.52 -8.84 45.33
C ASN A 760 -16.28 -10.24 45.92
N ILE A 761 -15.13 -10.85 45.64
CA ILE A 761 -14.75 -12.17 46.17
C ILE A 761 -14.66 -12.15 47.69
N SER A 762 -14.15 -11.06 48.28
CA SER A 762 -14.07 -10.87 49.73
C SER A 762 -15.47 -10.85 50.36
N THR A 763 -16.39 -10.09 49.76
CA THR A 763 -17.80 -10.07 50.18
C THR A 763 -18.45 -11.46 50.04
N THR A 764 -18.19 -12.13 48.93
CA THR A 764 -18.68 -13.49 48.66
C THR A 764 -18.11 -14.48 49.68
N LYS A 765 -16.82 -14.39 50.02
CA LYS A 765 -16.19 -15.23 51.05
C LYS A 765 -16.89 -15.03 52.39
N VAL A 766 -17.10 -13.80 52.82
CA VAL A 766 -17.80 -13.49 54.09
C VAL A 766 -19.22 -14.08 54.09
N ASN A 767 -19.95 -13.96 52.98
CA ASN A 767 -21.30 -14.51 52.86
C ASN A 767 -21.31 -16.06 52.89
N VAL A 768 -20.35 -16.70 52.20
CA VAL A 768 -20.20 -18.16 52.20
C VAL A 768 -19.77 -18.67 53.58
N GLU A 769 -18.88 -17.95 54.26
CA GLU A 769 -18.41 -18.27 55.62
C GLU A 769 -19.53 -18.09 56.65
N ALA A 770 -20.37 -17.05 56.51
CA ALA A 770 -21.58 -16.86 57.32
C ALA A 770 -22.63 -17.96 57.06
N ALA A 771 -22.81 -18.38 55.80
CA ALA A 771 -23.71 -19.47 55.45
C ALA A 771 -23.22 -20.83 56.00
N GLU A 772 -21.91 -21.07 55.97
CA GLU A 772 -21.30 -22.26 56.58
C GLU A 772 -21.48 -22.26 58.11
N SER A 773 -21.19 -21.12 58.76
CA SER A 773 -21.40 -20.91 60.19
C SER A 773 -22.86 -21.15 60.60
N SER A 774 -23.85 -20.61 59.87
CA SER A 774 -25.27 -20.84 60.17
C SER A 774 -25.69 -22.31 60.10
N ILE A 775 -24.99 -23.14 59.33
CA ILE A 775 -25.28 -24.58 59.22
C ILE A 775 -24.53 -25.34 60.31
N ARG A 776 -23.27 -24.99 60.56
CA ARG A 776 -22.35 -25.81 61.34
C ARG A 776 -22.21 -25.37 62.78
N ASP A 777 -22.34 -24.08 63.09
CA ASP A 777 -22.12 -23.55 64.43
C ASP A 777 -23.31 -23.86 65.35
N VAL A 778 -23.00 -24.00 66.64
CA VAL A 778 -24.00 -24.26 67.67
C VAL A 778 -24.51 -22.94 68.26
N ASP A 779 -25.83 -22.82 68.47
CA ASP A 779 -26.37 -21.80 69.36
C ASP A 779 -25.98 -22.18 70.80
N PHE A 780 -24.97 -21.51 71.31
CA PHE A 780 -24.42 -21.78 72.64
C PHE A 780 -25.47 -21.62 73.74
N ALA A 781 -26.40 -20.68 73.61
CA ALA A 781 -27.43 -20.44 74.61
C ALA A 781 -28.47 -21.57 74.64
N GLU A 782 -28.91 -22.00 73.45
CA GLU A 782 -29.86 -23.11 73.33
C GLU A 782 -29.24 -24.46 73.77
N GLU A 783 -28.01 -24.75 73.32
CA GLU A 783 -27.35 -26.01 73.65
C GLU A 783 -26.93 -26.06 75.12
N SER A 784 -26.54 -24.93 75.73
CA SER A 784 -26.30 -24.85 77.18
C SER A 784 -27.56 -25.15 78.00
N ALA A 785 -28.73 -24.68 77.55
CA ALA A 785 -30.00 -24.97 78.21
C ALA A 785 -30.38 -26.45 78.05
N ASN A 786 -30.16 -27.04 76.87
CA ASN A 786 -30.37 -28.46 76.62
C ASN A 786 -29.42 -29.35 77.42
N PHE A 787 -28.13 -29.02 77.48
CA PHE A 787 -27.15 -29.70 78.33
C PHE A 787 -27.61 -29.70 79.79
N THR A 788 -27.96 -28.52 80.32
CA THR A 788 -28.46 -28.38 81.70
C THR A 788 -29.70 -29.25 81.95
N LYS A 789 -30.66 -29.26 81.01
CA LYS A 789 -31.86 -30.10 81.08
C LYS A 789 -31.52 -31.59 81.08
N MET A 790 -30.62 -32.04 80.21
CA MET A 790 -30.21 -33.45 80.14
C MET A 790 -29.42 -33.87 81.38
N GLN A 791 -28.62 -32.96 81.96
CA GLN A 791 -27.90 -33.19 83.21
C GLN A 791 -28.88 -33.41 84.38
N ILE A 792 -29.92 -32.57 84.49
CA ILE A 792 -30.99 -32.73 85.48
C ILE A 792 -31.77 -34.04 85.25
N LEU A 793 -32.08 -34.39 83.98
CA LEU A 793 -32.80 -35.62 83.64
C LEU A 793 -31.98 -36.90 83.85
N SER A 794 -30.66 -36.87 83.63
CA SER A 794 -29.77 -37.98 83.96
C SER A 794 -29.70 -38.19 85.46
N GLN A 795 -29.52 -37.12 86.25
CA GLN A 795 -29.61 -37.17 87.71
C GLN A 795 -30.97 -37.73 88.15
N ALA A 796 -32.09 -37.19 87.68
CA ALA A 796 -33.43 -37.68 88.00
C ALA A 796 -33.66 -39.13 87.56
N GLY A 797 -33.07 -39.56 86.43
CA GLY A 797 -33.12 -40.94 85.93
C GLY A 797 -32.41 -41.92 86.85
N THR A 798 -31.24 -41.55 87.40
CA THR A 798 -30.51 -42.38 88.38
C THR A 798 -31.33 -42.56 89.66
N PHE A 799 -31.99 -41.49 90.14
CA PHE A 799 -32.89 -41.54 91.29
C PHE A 799 -34.16 -42.36 91.02
N ALA A 800 -34.77 -42.23 89.83
CA ALA A 800 -35.95 -43.01 89.47
C ALA A 800 -35.63 -44.51 89.31
N MET A 801 -34.45 -44.86 88.77
CA MET A 801 -33.97 -46.23 88.68
C MET A 801 -33.69 -46.83 90.06
N SER A 802 -33.06 -46.07 90.97
CA SER A 802 -32.84 -46.52 92.35
C SER A 802 -34.15 -46.73 93.10
N GLN A 803 -35.14 -45.84 92.92
CA GLN A 803 -36.49 -45.95 93.49
C GLN A 803 -37.29 -47.13 92.91
N ALA A 804 -37.22 -47.38 91.60
CA ALA A 804 -37.88 -48.50 90.95
C ALA A 804 -37.30 -49.86 91.40
N ASN A 805 -35.99 -49.93 91.64
CA ASN A 805 -35.33 -51.09 92.23
C ASN A 805 -35.71 -51.27 93.71
N ALA A 806 -35.73 -50.19 94.49
CA ALA A 806 -36.12 -50.22 95.91
C ALA A 806 -37.58 -50.67 96.09
N SER A 807 -38.51 -50.18 95.27
CA SER A 807 -39.93 -50.61 95.33
C SER A 807 -40.12 -52.10 94.99
N SER A 808 -39.33 -52.64 94.06
CA SER A 808 -39.38 -54.07 93.71
C SER A 808 -38.74 -54.96 94.77
N GLN A 809 -37.66 -54.48 95.42
CA GLN A 809 -37.05 -55.15 96.57
C GLN A 809 -37.97 -55.14 97.79
N ASN A 810 -38.68 -54.03 98.05
CA ASN A 810 -39.67 -53.93 99.12
C ASN A 810 -40.86 -54.89 98.90
N VAL A 811 -41.30 -55.10 97.67
CA VAL A 811 -42.34 -56.10 97.34
C VAL A 811 -41.82 -57.53 97.48
N LEU A 812 -40.56 -57.80 97.09
CA LEU A 812 -39.92 -59.11 97.29
C LEU A 812 -39.72 -59.44 98.79
N SER A 813 -39.39 -58.43 99.59
CA SER A 813 -39.28 -58.49 101.04
C SER A 813 -40.61 -58.71 101.77
N LEU A 814 -41.75 -58.43 101.14
CA LEU A 814 -43.09 -58.66 101.69
C LEU A 814 -43.67 -60.05 101.31
N LEU A 815 -43.01 -60.77 100.39
CA LEU A 815 -43.41 -62.09 99.90
C LEU A 815 -42.48 -63.23 100.39
N GLN A 816 -41.37 -62.88 101.05
CA GLN A 816 -40.59 -63.77 101.92
C GLN A 816 -41.08 -63.62 103.35
#